data_AF-A0AAP4EMR2-F1
#
_entry.id   AF-A0AAP4EMR2-F1
#
_cell.length_a   1.000
_cell.length_b   1.000
_cell.length_c   1.000
_cell.angle_alpha   90.00
_cell.angle_beta   90.00
_cell.angle_gamma   90.00
#
_symmetry.space_group_name_H-M   'P 1'
#
loop_
_entity.id
_entity.type
_entity.pdbx_description
1 polymer ?
#
loop_
_entity_poly.entity_id
_entity_poly.type
_entity_poly.pdbx_seq_one_letter_code
_entity_poly.pdbx_strand_id
1 'polypeptide(L)'
;LDKVLQSLKIDVKDKDTKTKDDIKNIADFVASGLNNKLYELIVETEENEVNKQPLDKDKPYTTFRTKFAIRNKVTKAQSNYQSFEFRDIKPPKEKAELDKLGQISANEKDRINDKVKIEFLNFNRNIKLASEVAEKDENGKFKYFNIYLKQDNNDALQYEIVNVDVKTDDEKSTAIFSYQIKVKSIDDDKFTSNVLEVKFNDFAKTSTQLTQYLNELTFSYEDASSVFPQDAIQTKVIAKNKGVNLPSNYELIFTEFKTEGGYPKKIDAIVKLKDNANNIISNSRSIEITGFKNYLTPEELNAYIDQVELDVENKSSQYISDINNQNQILRKTFDNNKYEIDLSTFVIEKLSDLVSINVHFRIKEKEGRPGIYSKQVSKTITGFKMPQELIENLAQKVEFDVSTKDDHMAYDFWDKFDSIDTKIIDERCEFVQNSIKVKQTDADKITITYKVKDKTNNTISQEYSKTISDFKTSTDNTADFSYEIIEHNGHKVAFLNERKNLSQYKVPAKIGSYKVIKVGTLFSGVNRAYSNGSPLYGVVLEEGIQEVSNLIISSDYGEEYAKIAAIKLPKSIKKITSLINDDSSSLAYLEMYDNVETIEGQLFTTFCNYIEKSENYHAQDVSYSTYYFNLIHDFHSFFTEITADHGRIGKGSFRFNLLKSSEGEKLKLNTINEFSFLESADSKILYKVVDNKNSSTEFNNELQYEKISKNAFSGLNIEKINLHLSKLKHDEQKNFILERMKKLKEIKLTNHKFDQFPMRFLLNDITSLETITFPDFSSDSSSNILDFGLNGKSQKINLPTNTKEIKAKIIATDNIENLKDLKQLRILHNNSFVNFKNTTLDFSECPLEEIKHQAFHWTTENVNIILPNTVKKVEPFILYFTEANNKYNILDNPFDHINQLYQIQLTGITNVIIKVKGIQSKPTEWSDYWVGQYWKNDSTNGINGQLKIEWNQS
;
A
#
# COMPACT_ATOMS: atom_id res chain seq x y z
N LEU A 1 85.88 26.16 147.67
CA LEU A 1 85.71 25.83 146.24
C LEU A 1 84.28 25.39 145.97
N ASP A 2 83.76 24.37 146.67
CA ASP A 2 82.37 23.91 146.52
C ASP A 2 81.32 25.04 146.63
N LYS A 3 81.44 25.93 147.63
CA LYS A 3 80.58 27.13 147.74
C LYS A 3 80.68 28.07 146.53
N VAL A 4 81.85 28.16 145.89
CA VAL A 4 82.03 28.99 144.68
C VAL A 4 81.34 28.32 143.51
N LEU A 5 81.52 27.01 143.31
CA LEU A 5 80.81 26.25 142.27
C LEU A 5 79.28 26.38 142.44
N GLN A 6 78.77 26.29 143.66
CA GLN A 6 77.35 26.49 143.96
C GLN A 6 76.83 27.90 143.64
N SER A 7 77.71 28.90 143.57
CA SER A 7 77.35 30.27 143.19
C SER A 7 77.37 30.52 141.67
N LEU A 8 77.86 29.57 140.86
CA LEU A 8 77.93 29.71 139.41
C LEU A 8 76.60 29.34 138.74
N LYS A 9 76.31 29.98 137.61
CA LYS A 9 75.27 29.53 136.66
C LYS A 9 75.94 28.90 135.44
N ILE A 10 75.60 27.66 135.13
CA ILE A 10 76.11 26.91 133.96
C ILE A 10 74.91 26.55 133.07
N ASP A 11 74.96 26.86 131.77
CA ASP A 11 73.94 26.47 130.78
C ASP A 11 74.60 25.96 129.47
N VAL A 12 73.83 25.30 128.60
CA VAL A 12 74.26 24.85 127.25
C VAL A 12 74.23 26.03 126.28
N LYS A 13 75.30 26.18 125.50
CA LYS A 13 75.42 27.18 124.45
C LYS A 13 74.54 26.81 123.25
N ASP A 14 73.71 27.74 122.79
CA ASP A 14 72.84 27.62 121.61
C ASP A 14 71.83 26.46 121.68
N LYS A 15 71.26 26.19 122.88
CA LYS A 15 70.45 24.99 123.15
C LYS A 15 69.16 24.83 122.33
N ASP A 16 68.61 25.91 121.78
CA ASP A 16 67.37 25.87 121.00
C ASP A 16 67.56 25.27 119.59
N THR A 17 68.80 25.22 119.09
CA THR A 17 69.11 24.68 117.75
C THR A 17 69.82 23.35 117.78
N LYS A 18 70.43 23.00 118.91
CA LYS A 18 71.15 21.75 119.13
C LYS A 18 70.25 20.68 119.74
N THR A 19 70.37 19.46 119.24
CA THR A 19 69.82 18.27 119.88
C THR A 19 70.75 17.79 121.00
N LYS A 20 70.27 16.89 121.85
CA LYS A 20 71.09 16.33 122.96
C LYS A 20 72.36 15.63 122.46
N ASP A 21 72.34 15.09 121.25
CA ASP A 21 73.50 14.43 120.64
C ASP A 21 74.54 15.42 120.13
N ASP A 22 74.16 16.66 119.84
CA ASP A 22 75.09 17.73 119.41
C ASP A 22 75.98 18.26 120.56
N ILE A 23 75.63 17.99 121.83
CA ILE A 23 76.33 18.48 123.02
C ILE A 23 77.40 17.46 123.43
N LYS A 24 78.66 17.70 123.07
CA LYS A 24 79.71 16.66 123.16
C LYS A 24 80.86 17.05 124.07
N ASN A 25 81.15 18.33 124.27
CA ASN A 25 82.37 18.76 124.97
C ASN A 25 82.13 19.95 125.91
N ILE A 26 83.14 20.28 126.72
CA ILE A 26 83.06 21.38 127.69
C ILE A 26 82.75 22.74 127.03
N ALA A 27 83.15 22.96 125.78
CA ALA A 27 82.92 24.21 125.07
C ALA A 27 81.44 24.43 124.69
N ASP A 28 80.62 23.38 124.79
CA ASP A 28 79.17 23.47 124.67
C ASP A 28 78.49 24.07 125.90
N PHE A 29 79.25 24.42 126.95
CA PHE A 29 78.72 25.04 128.17
C PHE A 29 79.31 26.43 128.42
N VAL A 30 78.52 27.27 129.07
CA VAL A 30 78.87 28.64 129.47
C VAL A 30 78.65 28.81 130.96
N ALA A 31 79.68 29.26 131.71
CA ALA A 31 79.62 29.49 133.15
C ALA A 31 79.74 30.98 133.51
N SER A 32 78.70 31.52 134.17
CA SER A 32 78.64 32.90 134.67
C SER A 32 79.06 32.99 136.14
N GLY A 33 79.85 34.02 136.47
CA GLY A 33 80.32 34.31 137.83
C GLY A 33 81.65 33.64 138.23
N LEU A 34 82.26 32.84 137.34
CA LEU A 34 83.53 32.17 137.63
C LEU A 34 84.70 33.14 137.51
N ASN A 35 85.51 33.23 138.57
CA ASN A 35 86.78 33.93 138.46
C ASN A 35 87.78 33.08 137.69
N ASN A 36 87.77 33.24 136.37
CA ASN A 36 88.57 32.46 135.44
C ASN A 36 90.09 32.67 135.60
N LYS A 37 90.53 33.73 136.28
CA LYS A 37 91.95 33.92 136.61
C LYS A 37 92.41 32.93 137.68
N LEU A 38 91.52 32.58 138.61
CA LEU A 38 91.83 31.69 139.72
C LEU A 38 91.36 30.26 139.49
N TYR A 39 90.26 30.06 138.76
CA TYR A 39 89.58 28.78 138.66
C TYR A 39 89.33 28.38 137.20
N GLU A 40 89.31 27.08 136.94
CA GLU A 40 88.78 26.48 135.71
C GLU A 40 87.59 25.58 136.01
N LEU A 41 86.63 25.55 135.09
CA LEU A 41 85.48 24.64 135.12
C LEU A 41 85.83 23.34 134.41
N ILE A 42 85.41 22.23 134.98
CA ILE A 42 85.64 20.88 134.47
C ILE A 42 84.29 20.18 134.44
N VAL A 43 83.97 19.48 133.34
CA VAL A 43 82.75 18.65 133.20
C VAL A 43 83.11 17.18 133.29
N GLU A 44 82.22 16.37 133.86
CA GLU A 44 82.33 14.92 133.88
C GLU A 44 82.15 14.38 132.46
N THR A 45 83.14 13.62 131.98
CA THR A 45 83.14 13.01 130.65
C THR A 45 83.14 11.49 130.74
N GLU A 46 82.43 10.83 129.82
CA GLU A 46 82.39 9.38 129.61
C GLU A 46 82.67 9.11 128.13
N GLU A 47 83.57 8.17 127.82
CA GLU A 47 84.03 7.88 126.46
C GLU A 47 84.49 9.11 125.65
N ASN A 48 85.14 10.07 126.32
CA ASN A 48 85.60 11.36 125.78
C ASN A 48 84.51 12.37 125.38
N GLU A 49 83.24 12.08 125.63
CA GLU A 49 82.15 13.04 125.50
C GLU A 49 81.59 13.42 126.87
N VAL A 50 80.82 14.51 126.91
CA VAL A 50 80.11 14.92 128.12
C VAL A 50 79.23 13.78 128.61
N ASN A 51 79.41 13.37 129.87
CA ASN A 51 78.57 12.34 130.47
C ASN A 51 77.17 12.91 130.70
N LYS A 52 76.26 12.61 129.77
CA LYS A 52 74.87 13.08 129.76
C LYS A 52 73.99 12.04 130.43
N GLN A 53 73.81 12.16 131.74
CA GLN A 53 72.90 11.28 132.44
C GLN A 53 71.43 11.64 132.15
N PRO A 54 70.52 10.67 132.05
CA PRO A 54 69.09 10.93 131.87
C PRO A 54 68.56 11.79 133.03
N LEU A 55 67.89 12.90 132.70
CA LEU A 55 67.23 13.74 133.69
C LEU A 55 65.77 13.32 133.87
N ASP A 56 65.05 13.21 132.75
CA ASP A 56 63.65 12.79 132.70
C ASP A 56 63.51 11.62 131.73
N LYS A 57 62.96 10.50 132.21
CA LYS A 57 62.73 9.29 131.39
C LYS A 57 61.65 9.51 130.35
N ASP A 58 60.72 10.43 130.59
CA ASP A 58 59.63 10.76 129.67
C ASP A 58 60.08 11.79 128.62
N LYS A 59 61.24 12.43 128.83
CA LYS A 59 61.87 13.38 127.90
C LYS A 59 63.36 13.05 127.67
N PRO A 60 63.68 11.84 127.19
CA PRO A 60 65.06 11.34 127.15
C PRO A 60 65.93 12.09 126.14
N TYR A 61 65.33 12.74 125.14
CA TYR A 61 66.04 13.43 124.04
C TYR A 61 66.16 14.94 124.22
N THR A 62 65.39 15.53 125.14
CA THR A 62 65.35 16.99 125.34
C THR A 62 65.85 17.42 126.72
N THR A 63 66.19 16.46 127.59
CA THR A 63 66.70 16.72 128.94
C THR A 63 67.89 15.82 129.29
N PHE A 64 68.82 16.35 130.09
CA PHE A 64 69.91 15.58 130.68
C PHE A 64 70.51 16.31 131.88
N ARG A 65 71.29 15.61 132.69
CA ARG A 65 72.13 16.20 133.74
C ARG A 65 73.58 15.80 133.51
N THR A 66 74.51 16.67 133.86
CA THR A 66 75.94 16.34 133.90
C THR A 66 76.60 17.01 135.10
N LYS A 67 77.76 16.52 135.53
CA LYS A 67 78.43 17.06 136.72
C LYS A 67 79.56 17.99 136.36
N PHE A 68 79.75 19.03 137.17
CA PHE A 68 80.84 19.99 137.03
C PHE A 68 81.64 20.11 138.32
N ALA A 69 82.93 20.41 138.20
CA ALA A 69 83.83 20.79 139.29
C ALA A 69 84.58 22.07 138.93
N ILE A 70 85.09 22.79 139.93
CA ILE A 70 86.09 23.83 139.73
C ILE A 70 87.43 23.41 140.29
N ARG A 71 88.50 23.68 139.54
CA ARG A 71 89.87 23.49 140.00
C ARG A 71 90.56 24.82 140.10
N ASN A 72 91.25 25.07 141.22
CA ASN A 72 92.15 26.21 141.30
C ASN A 72 93.32 25.99 140.35
N LYS A 73 93.56 26.95 139.46
CA LYS A 73 94.58 26.84 138.42
C LYS A 73 95.99 26.81 138.99
N VAL A 74 96.21 27.43 140.15
CA VAL A 74 97.52 27.56 140.82
C VAL A 74 97.75 26.42 141.79
N THR A 75 96.94 26.30 142.85
CA THR A 75 97.17 25.29 143.90
C THR A 75 96.73 23.90 143.49
N LYS A 76 96.00 23.78 142.38
CA LYS A 76 95.40 22.54 141.86
C LYS A 76 94.35 21.90 142.78
N ALA A 77 93.99 22.54 143.89
CA ALA A 77 92.87 22.12 144.72
C ALA A 77 91.56 22.14 143.90
N GLN A 78 90.78 21.05 143.94
CA GLN A 78 89.54 20.89 143.19
C GLN A 78 88.33 20.83 144.15
N SER A 79 87.21 21.40 143.72
CA SER A 79 85.91 21.13 144.34
C SER A 79 85.49 19.69 144.10
N ASN A 80 84.56 19.21 144.91
CA ASN A 80 83.80 18.02 144.52
C ASN A 80 82.98 18.33 143.26
N TYR A 81 82.69 17.29 142.48
CA TYR A 81 81.74 17.39 141.36
C TYR A 81 80.33 17.61 141.90
N GLN A 82 79.61 18.57 141.32
CA GLN A 82 78.19 18.81 141.59
C GLN A 82 77.38 18.70 140.32
N SER A 83 76.15 18.19 140.43
CA SER A 83 75.27 17.95 139.30
C SER A 83 74.58 19.24 138.85
N PHE A 84 74.51 19.45 137.55
CA PHE A 84 73.74 20.51 136.89
C PHE A 84 72.75 19.87 135.92
N GLU A 85 71.55 20.42 135.87
CA GLU A 85 70.45 19.92 135.05
C GLU A 85 70.24 20.84 133.85
N PHE A 86 70.03 20.23 132.68
CA PHE A 86 69.79 20.91 131.42
C PHE A 86 68.48 20.41 130.83
N ARG A 87 67.61 21.36 130.49
CA ARG A 87 66.26 21.12 129.99
C ARG A 87 66.04 21.91 128.70
N ASP A 88 65.04 21.48 127.94
CA ASP A 88 64.54 22.15 126.73
C ASP A 88 65.53 22.17 125.56
N ILE A 89 66.24 21.05 125.35
CA ILE A 89 67.08 20.80 124.16
C ILE A 89 66.19 20.36 122.97
N LYS A 90 66.55 20.67 121.72
CA LYS A 90 65.73 20.37 120.53
C LYS A 90 65.51 18.85 120.31
N PRO A 91 64.28 18.37 119.99
CA PRO A 91 64.00 16.95 119.71
C PRO A 91 64.34 16.51 118.26
N PRO A 92 64.51 15.20 117.97
CA PRO A 92 64.58 14.63 116.62
C PRO A 92 63.25 14.77 115.84
N LYS A 93 63.28 14.60 114.49
CA LYS A 93 62.08 14.72 113.63
C LYS A 93 61.08 13.60 113.86
N GLU A 94 59.83 13.96 114.15
CA GLU A 94 58.75 13.00 114.41
C GLU A 94 57.90 12.70 113.16
N LYS A 95 56.96 11.78 113.31
CA LYS A 95 56.07 11.25 112.28
C LYS A 95 55.54 12.25 111.24
N ALA A 96 54.98 13.38 111.67
CA ALA A 96 54.40 14.36 110.74
C ALA A 96 55.46 15.05 109.85
N GLU A 97 56.70 15.16 110.32
CA GLU A 97 57.82 15.70 109.55
C GLU A 97 58.38 14.66 108.60
N LEU A 98 58.38 13.38 108.99
CA LEU A 98 58.76 12.26 108.13
C LEU A 98 57.75 12.00 107.00
N ASP A 99 56.45 12.16 107.27
CA ASP A 99 55.39 12.10 106.25
C ASP A 99 55.64 13.12 105.13
N LYS A 100 55.97 14.36 105.52
CA LYS A 100 56.32 15.43 104.56
C LYS A 100 57.62 15.14 103.82
N LEU A 101 58.61 14.56 104.49
CA LEU A 101 59.89 14.21 103.87
C LEU A 101 59.72 13.12 102.81
N GLY A 102 58.82 12.16 103.03
CA GLY A 102 58.66 10.98 102.19
C GLY A 102 57.63 11.08 101.08
N GLN A 103 56.85 12.15 101.01
CA GLN A 103 55.76 12.27 100.06
C GLN A 103 56.26 12.34 98.61
N ILE A 104 55.68 11.51 97.72
CA ILE A 104 55.83 11.62 96.26
C ILE A 104 54.66 12.42 95.69
N SER A 105 54.97 13.33 94.76
CA SER A 105 54.00 14.18 94.09
C SER A 105 53.07 13.38 93.17
N ALA A 106 51.77 13.70 93.19
CA ALA A 106 50.77 13.00 92.36
C ALA A 106 51.01 13.22 90.86
N ASN A 107 51.42 14.42 90.47
CA ASN A 107 51.73 14.80 89.09
C ASN A 107 53.18 14.44 88.75
N GLU A 108 53.38 13.69 87.66
CA GLU A 108 54.68 13.10 87.32
C GLU A 108 55.76 14.15 86.99
N LYS A 109 55.37 15.33 86.49
CA LYS A 109 56.31 16.44 86.20
C LYS A 109 56.97 17.03 87.45
N ASP A 110 56.29 16.96 88.59
CA ASP A 110 56.75 17.59 89.84
C ASP A 110 57.70 16.66 90.64
N ARG A 111 57.73 15.36 90.30
CA ARG A 111 58.49 14.31 91.00
C ARG A 111 60.01 14.44 90.93
N ILE A 112 60.54 15.34 90.10
CA ILE A 112 61.98 15.59 90.02
C ILE A 112 62.56 16.08 91.36
N ASN A 113 61.75 16.82 92.13
CA ASN A 113 62.11 17.46 93.40
C ASN A 113 61.84 16.57 94.64
N ASP A 114 61.14 15.45 94.47
CA ASP A 114 60.79 14.56 95.58
C ASP A 114 62.05 13.87 96.14
N LYS A 115 62.06 13.65 97.46
CA LYS A 115 63.16 12.98 98.16
C LYS A 115 63.10 11.46 97.98
N VAL A 116 61.91 10.88 97.83
CA VAL A 116 61.72 9.46 97.48
C VAL A 116 61.44 9.33 95.99
N LYS A 117 62.06 8.34 95.33
CA LYS A 117 61.86 8.08 93.90
C LYS A 117 61.56 6.61 93.63
N ILE A 118 60.62 6.36 92.72
CA ILE A 118 60.33 5.04 92.14
C ILE A 118 60.82 5.06 90.70
N GLU A 119 61.75 4.16 90.37
CA GLU A 119 62.33 4.01 89.04
C GLU A 119 61.95 2.64 88.47
N PHE A 120 61.35 2.61 87.27
CA PHE A 120 60.98 1.38 86.58
C PHE A 120 62.14 0.87 85.72
N LEU A 121 62.48 -0.41 85.87
CA LEU A 121 63.63 -1.05 85.25
C LEU A 121 63.20 -1.93 84.08
N ASN A 122 63.57 -1.56 82.85
CA ASN A 122 63.24 -2.31 81.63
C ASN A 122 61.75 -2.68 81.50
N PHE A 123 60.86 -1.87 82.09
CA PHE A 123 59.44 -2.12 82.17
C PHE A 123 58.68 -0.91 81.64
N ASN A 124 58.00 -1.10 80.49
CA ASN A 124 57.21 -0.05 79.88
C ASN A 124 55.72 -0.25 80.18
N ARG A 125 55.16 0.65 80.98
CA ARG A 125 53.80 0.55 81.51
C ARG A 125 52.76 0.48 80.39
N ASN A 126 52.88 1.28 79.33
CA ASN A 126 51.85 1.39 78.29
C ASN A 126 51.64 0.16 77.38
N ILE A 127 52.55 -0.82 77.42
CA ILE A 127 52.47 -2.05 76.63
C ILE A 127 52.39 -3.32 77.48
N LYS A 128 52.54 -3.19 78.80
CA LYS A 128 52.49 -4.30 79.77
C LYS A 128 51.27 -4.17 80.67
N LEU A 129 50.74 -5.30 81.13
CA LEU A 129 49.65 -5.30 82.10
C LEU A 129 50.15 -4.80 83.46
N ALA A 130 49.25 -4.27 84.28
CA ALA A 130 49.60 -3.74 85.60
C ALA A 130 50.13 -4.83 86.53
N SER A 131 49.58 -6.04 86.47
CA SER A 131 49.97 -7.19 87.28
C SER A 131 51.44 -7.59 87.08
N GLU A 132 52.00 -7.37 85.89
CA GLU A 132 53.41 -7.69 85.61
C GLU A 132 54.39 -6.87 86.46
N VAL A 133 54.04 -5.67 86.93
CA VAL A 133 54.95 -4.81 87.70
C VAL A 133 55.17 -5.27 89.15
N ALA A 134 54.28 -6.14 89.66
CA ALA A 134 54.32 -6.66 91.03
C ALA A 134 55.23 -7.89 91.20
N GLU A 135 55.85 -8.38 90.12
CA GLU A 135 56.71 -9.57 90.15
C GLU A 135 57.94 -9.35 91.04
N LYS A 136 58.28 -10.34 91.87
CA LYS A 136 59.45 -10.34 92.75
C LYS A 136 60.56 -11.23 92.20
N ASP A 137 61.80 -10.84 92.47
CA ASP A 137 63.00 -11.62 92.17
C ASP A 137 63.23 -12.74 93.20
N GLU A 138 64.25 -13.57 92.96
CA GLU A 138 64.61 -14.72 93.81
C GLU A 138 64.98 -14.31 95.26
N ASN A 139 65.30 -13.04 95.49
CA ASN A 139 65.63 -12.48 96.81
C ASN A 139 64.44 -11.79 97.49
N GLY A 140 63.23 -11.86 96.89
CA GLY A 140 62.02 -11.26 97.43
C GLY A 140 61.89 -9.75 97.21
N LYS A 141 62.73 -9.14 96.38
CA LYS A 141 62.64 -7.72 95.96
C LYS A 141 61.81 -7.58 94.70
N PHE A 142 61.18 -6.43 94.47
CA PHE A 142 60.43 -6.21 93.23
C PHE A 142 61.39 -6.12 92.03
N LYS A 143 61.09 -6.87 90.97
CA LYS A 143 61.96 -7.06 89.80
C LYS A 143 62.00 -5.85 88.88
N TYR A 144 60.87 -5.17 88.76
CA TYR A 144 60.63 -4.17 87.72
C TYR A 144 60.67 -2.73 88.20
N PHE A 145 60.91 -2.50 89.49
CA PHE A 145 61.13 -1.16 90.00
C PHE A 145 62.02 -1.15 91.24
N ASN A 146 62.73 -0.03 91.42
CA ASN A 146 63.43 0.29 92.65
C ASN A 146 62.80 1.52 93.32
N ILE A 147 62.76 1.52 94.65
CA ILE A 147 62.43 2.70 95.44
C ILE A 147 63.59 3.08 96.36
N TYR A 148 63.94 4.36 96.38
CA TYR A 148 65.08 4.85 97.17
C TYR A 148 64.87 6.28 97.67
N LEU A 149 65.54 6.62 98.78
CA LEU A 149 65.51 7.93 99.44
C LEU A 149 66.82 8.69 99.18
N LYS A 150 66.70 9.96 98.76
CA LYS A 150 67.83 10.88 98.60
C LYS A 150 68.12 11.59 99.94
N GLN A 151 69.20 11.20 100.62
CA GLN A 151 69.60 11.79 101.92
C GLN A 151 69.91 13.29 101.81
N ASP A 152 69.68 14.03 102.89
CA ASP A 152 70.06 15.43 103.03
C ASP A 152 71.35 15.54 103.85
N ASN A 153 72.45 15.98 103.22
CA ASN A 153 73.76 16.03 103.88
C ASN A 153 73.85 17.05 105.02
N ASN A 154 72.86 17.93 105.18
CA ASN A 154 72.80 18.92 106.25
C ASN A 154 72.05 18.42 107.50
N ASP A 155 71.49 17.21 107.47
CA ASP A 155 70.84 16.59 108.62
C ASP A 155 71.78 15.54 109.24
N ALA A 156 72.03 15.65 110.54
CA ALA A 156 72.93 14.73 111.24
C ALA A 156 72.34 13.32 111.38
N LEU A 157 71.01 13.19 111.29
CA LEU A 157 70.30 11.91 111.35
C LEU A 157 70.09 11.32 109.95
N GLN A 158 70.28 10.01 109.83
CA GLN A 158 70.05 9.24 108.60
C GLN A 158 68.67 8.59 108.63
N TYR A 159 68.02 8.53 107.46
CA TYR A 159 66.68 7.95 107.31
C TYR A 159 66.71 6.71 106.41
N GLU A 160 65.72 5.84 106.48
CA GLU A 160 65.60 4.69 105.57
C GLU A 160 64.16 4.43 105.13
N ILE A 161 64.00 3.79 103.96
CA ILE A 161 62.69 3.36 103.46
C ILE A 161 62.43 1.94 103.93
N VAL A 162 61.25 1.73 104.51
CA VAL A 162 60.79 0.43 105.00
C VAL A 162 59.36 0.14 104.51
N ASN A 163 58.94 -1.12 104.60
CA ASN A 163 57.57 -1.59 104.32
C ASN A 163 57.05 -1.26 102.91
N VAL A 164 57.83 -1.60 101.88
CA VAL A 164 57.47 -1.37 100.46
C VAL A 164 56.52 -2.46 99.94
N ASP A 165 55.40 -2.07 99.32
CA ASP A 165 54.43 -2.99 98.70
C ASP A 165 53.75 -2.39 97.45
N VAL A 166 53.15 -3.24 96.59
CA VAL A 166 52.45 -2.87 95.36
C VAL A 166 51.12 -3.62 95.18
N LYS A 167 50.06 -2.89 94.81
CA LYS A 167 48.75 -3.45 94.42
C LYS A 167 48.40 -3.11 92.98
N THR A 168 47.99 -4.09 92.19
CA THR A 168 47.73 -3.97 90.73
C THR A 168 46.29 -4.34 90.36
N ASP A 169 45.74 -3.69 89.33
CA ASP A 169 44.42 -3.97 88.75
C ASP A 169 44.47 -3.81 87.22
N ASP A 170 44.51 -4.95 86.50
CA ASP A 170 44.62 -4.99 85.03
C ASP A 170 43.36 -4.48 84.33
N GLU A 171 42.19 -4.71 84.91
CA GLU A 171 40.90 -4.26 84.35
C GLU A 171 40.69 -2.74 84.48
N LYS A 172 41.52 -2.08 85.29
CA LYS A 172 41.61 -0.62 85.35
C LYS A 172 42.93 -0.07 84.82
N SER A 173 43.84 -0.92 84.34
CA SER A 173 45.19 -0.56 83.91
C SER A 173 45.95 0.27 84.96
N THR A 174 45.87 -0.12 86.24
CA THR A 174 46.42 0.69 87.36
C THR A 174 47.27 -0.10 88.35
N ALA A 175 48.30 0.55 88.92
CA ALA A 175 49.12 0.03 90.02
C ALA A 175 49.36 1.10 91.10
N ILE A 176 49.31 0.72 92.38
CA ILE A 176 49.50 1.58 93.56
C ILE A 176 50.69 1.06 94.37
N PHE A 177 51.68 1.91 94.63
CA PHE A 177 52.91 1.62 95.36
C PHE A 177 52.82 2.25 96.75
N SER A 178 53.22 1.53 97.79
CA SER A 178 53.13 1.97 99.19
C SER A 178 54.46 1.77 99.95
N TYR A 179 54.83 2.67 100.86
CA TYR A 179 56.10 2.65 101.62
C TYR A 179 56.08 3.58 102.86
N GLN A 180 57.09 3.47 103.75
CA GLN A 180 57.28 4.34 104.93
C GLN A 180 58.73 4.84 105.07
N ILE A 181 58.94 5.95 105.78
CA ILE A 181 60.28 6.47 106.16
C ILE A 181 60.50 6.35 107.67
N LYS A 182 61.64 5.81 108.07
CA LYS A 182 62.05 5.67 109.48
C LYS A 182 63.38 6.38 109.76
N VAL A 183 63.51 6.98 110.95
CA VAL A 183 64.82 7.45 111.47
C VAL A 183 65.68 6.24 111.82
N LYS A 184 66.82 6.07 111.15
CA LYS A 184 67.59 4.82 111.18
C LYS A 184 68.15 4.46 112.56
N SER A 185 68.51 5.45 113.37
CA SER A 185 69.12 5.25 114.69
C SER A 185 68.12 5.12 115.84
N ILE A 186 66.81 5.29 115.59
CA ILE A 186 65.79 5.30 116.63
C ILE A 186 64.77 4.18 116.36
N ASP A 187 64.61 3.29 117.33
CA ASP A 187 63.65 2.20 117.26
C ASP A 187 62.40 2.53 118.09
N ASP A 188 61.66 3.55 117.65
CA ASP A 188 60.37 3.95 118.21
C ASP A 188 59.46 4.43 117.06
N ASP A 189 58.22 3.93 117.04
CA ASP A 189 57.22 4.17 116.01
C ASP A 189 56.86 5.67 115.87
N LYS A 190 57.08 6.50 116.89
CA LYS A 190 56.94 7.96 116.81
C LYS A 190 57.88 8.58 115.77
N PHE A 191 58.97 7.89 115.44
CA PHE A 191 60.00 8.31 114.47
C PHE A 191 59.94 7.47 113.18
N THR A 192 58.76 6.90 112.88
CA THR A 192 58.43 6.28 111.60
C THR A 192 57.20 6.95 110.99
N SER A 193 57.22 7.24 109.69
CA SER A 193 56.12 7.89 108.96
C SER A 193 54.85 7.02 108.94
N ASN A 194 53.70 7.58 108.58
CA ASN A 194 52.55 6.84 108.10
C ASN A 194 52.87 6.16 106.76
N VAL A 195 52.06 5.18 106.35
CA VAL A 195 52.17 4.57 105.02
C VAL A 195 51.84 5.62 103.95
N LEU A 196 52.76 5.82 103.03
CA LEU A 196 52.65 6.75 101.91
C LEU A 196 52.40 5.97 100.63
N GLU A 197 51.54 6.49 99.74
CA GLU A 197 51.14 5.79 98.51
C GLU A 197 51.28 6.65 97.24
N VAL A 198 51.55 6.01 96.09
CA VAL A 198 51.52 6.64 94.76
C VAL A 198 50.90 5.72 93.71
N LYS A 199 50.04 6.27 92.85
CA LYS A 199 49.28 5.54 91.82
C LYS A 199 49.78 5.83 90.39
N PHE A 200 49.80 4.79 89.55
CA PHE A 200 50.00 4.83 88.10
C PHE A 200 48.78 4.22 87.39
N ASN A 201 48.37 4.77 86.24
CA ASN A 201 47.12 4.43 85.52
C ASN A 201 47.28 4.27 84.01
N ASP A 202 48.50 4.07 83.54
CA ASP A 202 48.90 4.10 82.13
C ASP A 202 49.33 2.73 81.59
N PHE A 203 48.76 1.64 82.15
CA PHE A 203 49.09 0.28 81.72
C PHE A 203 48.30 -0.19 80.49
N ALA A 204 48.71 -1.29 79.84
CA ALA A 204 48.04 -1.83 78.64
C ALA A 204 46.58 -2.23 78.91
N LYS A 205 45.74 -2.17 77.86
CA LYS A 205 44.31 -2.57 77.89
C LYS A 205 44.11 -4.06 77.60
N THR A 206 43.11 -4.66 78.23
CA THR A 206 42.73 -6.07 78.02
C THR A 206 41.85 -6.27 76.78
N SER A 207 41.72 -7.53 76.30
CA SER A 207 40.81 -7.88 75.20
C SER A 207 39.35 -7.52 75.50
N THR A 208 38.94 -7.60 76.77
CA THR A 208 37.61 -7.19 77.24
C THR A 208 37.38 -5.70 77.00
N GLN A 209 38.35 -4.85 77.36
CA GLN A 209 38.28 -3.40 77.16
C GLN A 209 38.31 -3.02 75.66
N LEU A 210 39.09 -3.73 74.84
CA LEU A 210 39.08 -3.53 73.38
C LEU A 210 37.73 -3.93 72.76
N THR A 211 37.08 -4.97 73.28
CA THR A 211 35.74 -5.39 72.86
C THR A 211 34.69 -4.34 73.19
N GLN A 212 34.75 -3.77 74.40
CA GLN A 212 33.87 -2.67 74.78
C GLN A 212 34.06 -1.45 73.86
N TYR A 213 35.32 -1.10 73.55
CA TYR A 213 35.62 -0.01 72.63
C TYR A 213 35.12 -0.29 71.20
N LEU A 214 35.28 -1.51 70.67
CA LEU A 214 34.72 -1.92 69.39
C LEU A 214 33.19 -1.78 69.35
N ASN A 215 32.49 -2.06 70.46
CA ASN A 215 31.03 -1.93 70.55
C ASN A 215 30.53 -0.47 70.54
N GLU A 216 31.38 0.49 70.88
CA GLU A 216 31.07 1.93 70.82
C GLU A 216 31.30 2.55 69.44
N LEU A 217 31.94 1.83 68.51
CA LEU A 217 32.21 2.33 67.16
C LEU A 217 30.93 2.35 66.29
N THR A 218 30.84 3.37 65.42
CA THR A 218 29.86 3.48 64.32
C THR A 218 30.56 3.28 62.99
N PHE A 219 29.90 2.60 62.04
CA PHE A 219 30.47 2.23 60.75
C PHE A 219 29.71 2.87 59.59
N SER A 220 30.44 3.35 58.59
CA SER A 220 29.90 3.88 57.33
C SER A 220 30.82 3.54 56.15
N TYR A 221 30.41 3.83 54.92
CA TYR A 221 31.22 3.63 53.71
C TYR A 221 31.49 4.95 53.00
N GLU A 222 32.70 5.12 52.47
CA GLU A 222 33.09 6.29 51.67
C GLU A 222 32.25 6.39 50.39
N ASP A 223 31.58 7.53 50.18
CA ASP A 223 30.75 7.83 49.00
C ASP A 223 29.67 6.77 48.67
N ALA A 224 29.05 6.16 49.69
CA ALA A 224 28.09 5.07 49.50
C ALA A 224 27.05 5.33 48.38
N SER A 225 26.48 6.53 48.28
CA SER A 225 25.43 6.87 47.32
C SER A 225 25.83 6.77 45.84
N SER A 226 27.13 6.72 45.52
CA SER A 226 27.64 6.58 44.14
C SER A 226 28.16 5.17 43.82
N VAL A 227 28.22 4.29 44.82
CA VAL A 227 28.79 2.94 44.73
C VAL A 227 27.70 1.89 44.90
N PHE A 228 27.71 0.84 44.07
CA PHE A 228 26.80 -0.28 44.27
C PHE A 228 27.37 -1.25 45.35
N PRO A 229 26.52 -1.89 46.18
CA PRO A 229 26.99 -2.73 47.30
C PRO A 229 27.97 -3.83 46.91
N GLN A 230 27.79 -4.45 45.73
CA GLN A 230 28.66 -5.53 45.26
C GLN A 230 30.09 -5.08 44.90
N ASP A 231 30.27 -3.79 44.59
CA ASP A 231 31.55 -3.20 44.17
C ASP A 231 32.33 -2.60 45.37
N ALA A 232 31.78 -2.76 46.58
CA ALA A 232 32.39 -2.22 47.78
C ALA A 232 33.60 -3.04 48.26
N ILE A 233 34.60 -2.36 48.82
CA ILE A 233 35.83 -2.97 49.33
C ILE A 233 36.10 -2.56 50.79
N GLN A 234 36.73 -3.46 51.56
CA GLN A 234 36.93 -3.29 53.01
C GLN A 234 37.72 -2.02 53.38
N THR A 235 38.66 -1.59 52.53
CA THR A 235 39.55 -0.43 52.79
C THR A 235 38.82 0.91 52.83
N LYS A 236 37.58 0.97 52.34
CA LYS A 236 36.74 2.18 52.31
C LYS A 236 35.71 2.25 53.45
N VAL A 237 35.73 1.27 54.36
CA VAL A 237 34.90 1.29 55.58
C VAL A 237 35.49 2.26 56.59
N ILE A 238 34.67 3.18 57.06
CA ILE A 238 35.03 4.21 58.02
C ILE A 238 34.44 3.84 59.38
N ALA A 239 35.29 3.67 60.40
CA ALA A 239 34.87 3.51 61.79
C ALA A 239 35.16 4.76 62.61
N LYS A 240 34.18 5.19 63.40
CA LYS A 240 34.27 6.36 64.28
C LYS A 240 33.81 6.03 65.69
N ASN A 241 34.46 6.60 66.70
CA ASN A 241 33.90 6.68 68.06
C ASN A 241 33.40 8.11 68.29
N LYS A 242 32.10 8.29 68.55
CA LYS A 242 31.48 9.60 68.80
C LYS A 242 31.90 10.70 67.80
N GLY A 243 31.99 10.33 66.52
CA GLY A 243 32.32 11.25 65.42
C GLY A 243 33.81 11.42 65.11
N VAL A 244 34.71 10.88 65.94
CA VAL A 244 36.17 10.93 65.72
C VAL A 244 36.64 9.64 65.04
N ASN A 245 37.53 9.75 64.05
CA ASN A 245 38.10 8.60 63.35
C ASN A 245 38.86 7.68 64.31
N LEU A 246 38.81 6.37 64.02
CA LEU A 246 39.57 5.36 64.76
C LEU A 246 41.07 5.76 64.83
N PRO A 247 41.68 5.81 66.03
CA PRO A 247 43.10 6.10 66.20
C PRO A 247 44.00 5.14 65.40
N SER A 248 45.14 5.62 64.91
CA SER A 248 46.05 4.87 64.02
C SER A 248 46.72 3.65 64.68
N ASN A 249 46.73 3.57 66.01
CA ASN A 249 47.22 2.39 66.73
C ASN A 249 46.22 1.22 66.75
N TYR A 250 44.99 1.42 66.26
CA TYR A 250 43.99 0.37 66.13
C TYR A 250 43.75 -0.02 64.67
N GLU A 251 43.61 -1.31 64.42
CA GLU A 251 43.31 -1.87 63.11
C GLU A 251 41.98 -2.64 63.15
N LEU A 252 41.14 -2.41 62.13
CA LEU A 252 39.94 -3.21 61.90
C LEU A 252 40.30 -4.45 61.11
N ILE A 253 39.98 -5.62 61.66
CA ILE A 253 40.14 -6.91 60.99
C ILE A 253 38.77 -7.40 60.58
N PHE A 254 38.52 -7.50 59.28
CA PHE A 254 37.29 -8.05 58.73
C PHE A 254 37.40 -9.57 58.65
N THR A 255 36.60 -10.29 59.44
CA THR A 255 36.50 -11.76 59.35
C THR A 255 35.46 -12.19 58.33
N GLU A 256 34.53 -11.31 57.97
CA GLU A 256 33.55 -11.51 56.92
C GLU A 256 33.13 -10.15 56.33
N PHE A 257 32.98 -10.06 55.00
CA PHE A 257 32.53 -8.85 54.30
C PHE A 257 31.66 -9.26 53.12
N LYS A 258 30.35 -9.39 53.34
CA LYS A 258 29.40 -9.86 52.33
C LYS A 258 28.88 -8.69 51.50
N THR A 259 29.35 -8.62 50.26
CA THR A 259 28.95 -7.59 49.28
C THR A 259 27.69 -7.99 48.49
N GLU A 260 27.30 -9.26 48.52
CA GLU A 260 26.06 -9.77 47.92
C GLU A 260 24.86 -9.55 48.84
N GLY A 261 24.34 -8.33 48.85
CA GLY A 261 23.07 -8.00 49.52
C GLY A 261 21.88 -8.10 48.56
N GLY A 262 20.95 -9.03 48.84
CA GLY A 262 19.56 -8.90 48.41
C GLY A 262 18.88 -7.72 49.13
N TYR A 263 17.80 -7.20 48.55
CA TYR A 263 17.10 -5.98 48.99
C TYR A 263 16.71 -6.01 50.49
N PRO A 264 16.87 -4.92 51.27
CA PRO A 264 17.40 -3.60 50.91
C PRO A 264 18.94 -3.56 50.82
N LYS A 265 19.44 -2.66 49.96
CA LYS A 265 20.86 -2.57 49.54
C LYS A 265 21.79 -2.20 50.71
N LYS A 266 22.46 -3.21 51.28
CA LYS A 266 23.36 -3.11 52.45
C LYS A 266 24.57 -4.04 52.32
N ILE A 267 25.57 -3.82 53.16
CA ILE A 267 26.69 -4.75 53.40
C ILE A 267 26.61 -5.24 54.83
N ASP A 268 26.62 -6.56 55.00
CA ASP A 268 26.76 -7.21 56.30
C ASP A 268 28.24 -7.64 56.48
N ALA A 269 28.88 -7.22 57.56
CA ALA A 269 30.28 -7.54 57.84
C ALA A 269 30.49 -7.96 59.30
N ILE A 270 31.55 -8.72 59.56
CA ILE A 270 31.99 -9.08 60.90
C ILE A 270 33.41 -8.54 61.10
N VAL A 271 33.59 -7.71 62.13
CA VAL A 271 34.84 -6.99 62.41
C VAL A 271 35.39 -7.32 63.79
N LYS A 272 36.71 -7.31 63.93
CA LYS A 272 37.46 -7.31 65.19
C LYS A 272 38.35 -6.06 65.24
N LEU A 273 38.73 -5.65 66.44
CA LEU A 273 39.67 -4.56 66.66
C LEU A 273 40.98 -5.11 67.23
N LYS A 274 42.09 -4.80 66.59
CA LYS A 274 43.44 -5.14 67.07
C LYS A 274 44.15 -3.88 67.55
N ASP A 275 44.75 -3.95 68.73
CA ASP A 275 45.72 -2.96 69.18
C ASP A 275 47.11 -3.34 68.64
N ASN A 276 47.65 -2.50 67.76
CA ASN A 276 48.92 -2.78 67.10
C ASN A 276 50.13 -2.63 68.04
N ALA A 277 49.98 -1.97 69.20
CA ALA A 277 51.07 -1.79 70.15
C ALA A 277 51.41 -3.06 70.94
N ASN A 278 50.41 -3.90 71.24
CA ASN A 278 50.55 -5.10 72.08
C ASN A 278 49.98 -6.38 71.45
N ASN A 279 49.44 -6.30 70.23
CA ASN A 279 48.80 -7.39 69.48
C ASN A 279 47.58 -8.03 70.17
N ILE A 280 46.98 -7.38 71.17
CA ILE A 280 45.74 -7.85 71.78
C ILE A 280 44.57 -7.58 70.81
N ILE A 281 43.69 -8.57 70.65
CA ILE A 281 42.56 -8.54 69.73
C ILE A 281 41.26 -8.63 70.52
N SER A 282 40.25 -7.85 70.13
CA SER A 282 38.91 -7.91 70.68
C SER A 282 38.12 -9.15 70.21
N ASN A 283 36.98 -9.41 70.85
CA ASN A 283 35.96 -10.28 70.27
C ASN A 283 35.37 -9.67 68.98
N SER A 284 34.75 -10.49 68.14
CA SER A 284 34.11 -10.07 66.89
C SER A 284 32.78 -9.38 67.12
N ARG A 285 32.45 -8.42 66.26
CA ARG A 285 31.17 -7.70 66.21
C ARG A 285 30.61 -7.73 64.79
N SER A 286 29.33 -8.06 64.66
CA SER A 286 28.59 -7.90 63.40
C SER A 286 28.19 -6.44 63.21
N ILE A 287 28.35 -5.94 61.98
CA ILE A 287 28.05 -4.57 61.59
C ILE A 287 27.26 -4.55 60.28
N GLU A 288 26.39 -3.56 60.13
CA GLU A 288 25.62 -3.30 58.91
C GLU A 288 26.03 -1.93 58.36
N ILE A 289 26.21 -1.85 57.04
CA ILE A 289 26.53 -0.60 56.34
C ILE A 289 25.48 -0.33 55.26
N THR A 290 24.85 0.84 55.30
CA THR A 290 23.72 1.24 54.44
C THR A 290 24.03 2.52 53.65
N GLY A 291 23.17 2.87 52.67
CA GLY A 291 23.26 4.14 51.91
C GLY A 291 23.88 4.03 50.52
N PHE A 292 23.98 2.80 49.98
CA PHE A 292 24.55 2.51 48.66
C PHE A 292 23.66 2.96 47.47
N LYS A 293 24.24 3.12 46.26
CA LYS A 293 23.53 3.51 45.03
C LYS A 293 22.36 2.55 44.71
N ASN A 294 21.17 3.12 44.47
CA ASN A 294 19.98 2.36 44.08
C ASN A 294 19.99 1.93 42.59
N TYR A 295 19.34 0.80 42.30
CA TYR A 295 19.06 0.24 40.97
C TYR A 295 17.84 -0.70 41.04
N LEU A 296 17.15 -0.89 39.91
CA LEU A 296 15.98 -1.78 39.78
C LEU A 296 16.37 -3.27 39.64
N THR A 297 15.48 -4.15 40.09
CA THR A 297 15.58 -5.60 39.92
C THR A 297 15.03 -6.08 38.56
N PRO A 298 15.42 -7.28 38.07
CA PRO A 298 14.82 -7.88 36.88
C PRO A 298 13.29 -7.98 36.95
N GLU A 299 12.71 -8.30 38.11
CA GLU A 299 11.27 -8.42 38.32
C GLU A 299 10.54 -7.09 38.12
N GLU A 300 11.11 -5.99 38.63
CA GLU A 300 10.56 -4.64 38.43
C GLU A 300 10.65 -4.20 36.96
N LEU A 301 11.74 -4.54 36.27
CA LEU A 301 11.88 -4.30 34.84
C LEU A 301 10.91 -5.16 34.00
N ASN A 302 10.64 -6.40 34.43
CA ASN A 302 9.68 -7.31 33.80
C ASN A 302 8.24 -6.78 33.90
N ALA A 303 7.85 -6.30 35.07
CA ALA A 303 6.52 -5.73 35.28
C ALA A 303 6.27 -4.50 34.39
N TYR A 304 7.29 -3.68 34.17
CA TYR A 304 7.19 -2.51 33.32
C TYR A 304 7.20 -2.86 31.81
N ILE A 305 8.10 -3.74 31.36
CA ILE A 305 8.17 -4.09 29.92
C ILE A 305 6.88 -4.75 29.41
N ASP A 306 6.16 -5.47 30.27
CA ASP A 306 4.87 -6.07 29.91
C ASP A 306 3.79 -5.02 29.57
N GLN A 307 3.88 -3.81 30.11
CA GLN A 307 2.96 -2.69 29.89
C GLN A 307 3.33 -1.80 28.69
N VAL A 308 4.47 -2.07 28.04
CA VAL A 308 4.93 -1.28 26.90
C VAL A 308 4.08 -1.59 25.66
N GLU A 309 3.51 -0.54 25.08
CA GLU A 309 2.78 -0.57 23.81
C GLU A 309 3.63 0.03 22.69
N LEU A 310 3.74 -0.73 21.59
CA LEU A 310 4.45 -0.34 20.38
C LEU A 310 3.47 -0.15 19.22
N ASP A 311 3.77 0.77 18.30
CA ASP A 311 2.99 0.99 17.09
C ASP A 311 3.88 1.51 15.95
N VAL A 312 3.30 1.78 14.78
CA VAL A 312 3.96 2.45 13.66
C VAL A 312 3.08 3.58 13.14
N GLU A 313 3.68 4.74 12.89
CA GLU A 313 2.97 5.91 12.35
C GLU A 313 2.42 5.62 10.96
N ASN A 314 1.16 5.98 10.66
CA ASN A 314 0.54 5.78 9.35
C ASN A 314 0.67 4.34 8.80
N LYS A 315 0.66 3.33 9.69
CA LYS A 315 0.86 1.92 9.32
C LYS A 315 -0.11 1.42 8.23
N SER A 316 -1.34 1.95 8.20
CA SER A 316 -2.34 1.61 7.18
C SER A 316 -1.94 2.00 5.75
N SER A 317 -0.94 2.87 5.58
CA SER A 317 -0.37 3.26 4.28
C SER A 317 1.02 2.67 3.99
N GLN A 318 1.61 1.91 4.92
CA GLN A 318 2.96 1.36 4.81
C GLN A 318 2.95 -0.17 4.70
N TYR A 319 3.85 -0.74 3.89
CA TYR A 319 4.05 -2.18 3.82
C TYR A 319 5.01 -2.64 4.93
N ILE A 320 4.81 -3.86 5.43
CA ILE A 320 5.73 -4.43 6.43
C ILE A 320 7.17 -4.58 5.91
N SER A 321 7.34 -4.70 4.58
CA SER A 321 8.65 -4.75 3.93
C SER A 321 9.50 -3.52 4.21
N ASP A 322 8.86 -2.37 4.41
CA ASP A 322 9.49 -1.05 4.52
C ASP A 322 9.86 -0.70 5.97
N ILE A 323 9.40 -1.51 6.93
CA ILE A 323 9.73 -1.37 8.35
C ILE A 323 11.01 -2.16 8.63
N ASN A 324 12.13 -1.44 8.64
CA ASN A 324 13.46 -2.03 8.75
C ASN A 324 14.25 -1.49 9.95
N ASN A 325 13.84 -0.37 10.53
CA ASN A 325 14.59 0.32 11.57
C ASN A 325 13.76 0.57 12.81
N GLN A 326 14.41 0.53 13.97
CA GLN A 326 13.81 0.83 15.27
C GLN A 326 13.14 2.22 15.35
N ASN A 327 13.65 3.20 14.59
CA ASN A 327 13.15 4.57 14.61
C ASN A 327 11.74 4.67 14.00
N GLN A 328 11.31 3.66 13.24
CA GLN A 328 9.96 3.57 12.67
C GLN A 328 8.95 3.01 13.69
N ILE A 329 9.42 2.47 14.82
CA ILE A 329 8.57 1.93 15.89
C ILE A 329 8.28 3.01 16.92
N LEU A 330 7.02 3.45 16.96
CA LEU A 330 6.49 4.34 17.98
C LEU A 330 6.36 3.60 19.31
N ARG A 331 6.76 4.27 20.40
CA ARG A 331 6.72 3.74 21.76
C ARG A 331 5.68 4.51 22.56
N LYS A 332 4.42 4.08 22.54
CA LYS A 332 3.29 4.88 23.05
C LYS A 332 3.34 5.11 24.56
N THR A 333 3.72 4.08 25.32
CA THR A 333 3.71 4.11 26.79
C THR A 333 5.11 4.05 27.41
N PHE A 334 6.17 4.28 26.62
CA PHE A 334 7.55 4.12 27.07
C PHE A 334 8.16 5.40 27.66
N ASP A 335 8.49 5.36 28.95
CA ASP A 335 9.25 6.37 29.68
C ASP A 335 10.76 6.33 29.32
N ASN A 336 11.13 7.12 28.31
CA ASN A 336 12.52 7.29 27.84
C ASN A 336 13.43 8.04 28.84
N ASN A 337 12.88 8.62 29.92
CA ASN A 337 13.69 9.28 30.94
C ASN A 337 14.25 8.26 31.94
N LYS A 338 13.50 7.18 32.21
CA LYS A 338 13.87 6.17 33.21
C LYS A 338 14.47 4.91 32.61
N TYR A 339 13.96 4.46 31.46
CA TYR A 339 14.36 3.19 30.84
C TYR A 339 14.98 3.41 29.46
N GLU A 340 15.77 2.44 29.03
CA GLU A 340 16.29 2.36 27.68
C GLU A 340 16.10 0.95 27.11
N ILE A 341 15.79 0.88 25.81
CA ILE A 341 15.70 -0.39 25.09
C ILE A 341 17.12 -0.89 24.80
N ASP A 342 17.38 -2.17 25.06
CA ASP A 342 18.62 -2.81 24.65
C ASP A 342 18.58 -3.10 23.14
N LEU A 343 19.20 -2.20 22.38
CA LEU A 343 19.23 -2.27 20.91
C LEU A 343 19.90 -3.54 20.38
N SER A 344 20.77 -4.20 21.17
CA SER A 344 21.41 -5.46 20.75
C SER A 344 20.42 -6.63 20.65
N THR A 345 19.25 -6.49 21.25
CA THR A 345 18.17 -7.49 21.24
C THR A 345 16.93 -7.05 20.46
N PHE A 346 16.99 -5.86 19.84
CA PHE A 346 15.87 -5.28 19.12
C PHE A 346 15.76 -5.89 17.71
N VAL A 347 14.72 -6.70 17.50
CA VAL A 347 14.51 -7.40 16.22
C VAL A 347 13.09 -7.13 15.72
N ILE A 348 12.98 -6.72 14.47
CA ILE A 348 11.71 -6.61 13.75
C ILE A 348 11.56 -7.86 12.89
N GLU A 349 10.61 -8.71 13.24
CA GLU A 349 10.25 -9.91 12.50
C GLU A 349 8.99 -9.62 11.66
N LYS A 350 9.09 -9.86 10.35
CA LYS A 350 7.98 -9.71 9.40
C LYS A 350 7.18 -11.01 9.36
N LEU A 351 5.87 -10.95 9.60
CA LEU A 351 5.03 -12.14 9.67
C LEU A 351 4.57 -12.58 8.26
N SER A 352 4.30 -13.88 8.13
CA SER A 352 3.86 -14.50 6.88
C SER A 352 2.46 -14.09 6.45
N ASP A 353 1.69 -13.44 7.33
CA ASP A 353 0.40 -12.84 6.99
C ASP A 353 0.55 -11.55 6.16
N LEU A 354 1.78 -11.07 5.95
CA LEU A 354 2.18 -9.90 5.16
C LEU A 354 1.62 -8.54 5.63
N VAL A 355 0.87 -8.50 6.74
CA VAL A 355 0.22 -7.29 7.27
C VAL A 355 0.47 -7.07 8.76
N SER A 356 1.34 -7.88 9.35
CA SER A 356 1.74 -7.79 10.74
C SER A 356 3.25 -7.95 10.93
N ILE A 357 3.80 -7.34 11.98
CA ILE A 357 5.19 -7.52 12.42
C ILE A 357 5.23 -7.85 13.91
N ASN A 358 6.25 -8.61 14.32
CA ASN A 358 6.62 -8.77 15.72
C ASN A 358 7.85 -7.91 16.02
N VAL A 359 7.81 -7.16 17.12
CA VAL A 359 8.96 -6.44 17.64
C VAL A 359 9.43 -7.11 18.91
N HIS A 360 10.65 -7.67 18.85
CA HIS A 360 11.30 -8.34 19.96
C HIS A 360 12.29 -7.39 20.61
N PHE A 361 12.22 -7.22 21.94
CA PHE A 361 13.15 -6.37 22.68
C PHE A 361 13.20 -6.71 24.17
N ARG A 362 14.27 -6.26 24.85
CA ARG A 362 14.33 -6.13 26.30
C ARG A 362 14.76 -4.71 26.68
N ILE A 363 14.67 -4.37 27.96
CA ILE A 363 14.98 -3.04 28.47
C ILE A 363 15.96 -3.11 29.64
N LYS A 364 16.60 -1.98 29.93
CA LYS A 364 17.35 -1.73 31.16
C LYS A 364 17.06 -0.34 31.70
N GLU A 365 17.47 -0.10 32.93
CA GLU A 365 17.47 1.23 33.54
C GLU A 365 18.65 2.06 33.00
N LYS A 366 18.39 3.29 32.53
CA LYS A 366 19.33 4.12 31.74
C LYS A 366 20.66 4.45 32.44
N GLU A 367 20.64 4.53 33.77
CA GLU A 367 21.81 4.80 34.64
C GLU A 367 21.94 3.74 35.76
N GLY A 368 21.29 2.59 35.54
CA GLY A 368 21.22 1.48 36.47
C GLY A 368 22.48 0.62 36.47
N ARG A 369 22.42 -0.53 37.16
CA ARG A 369 23.54 -1.46 37.21
C ARG A 369 23.77 -2.12 35.83
N PRO A 370 24.99 -2.08 35.28
CA PRO A 370 25.32 -2.83 34.06
C PRO A 370 25.04 -4.33 34.23
N GLY A 371 24.44 -4.95 33.22
CA GLY A 371 24.14 -6.39 33.21
C GLY A 371 22.75 -6.78 33.75
N ILE A 372 21.97 -5.82 34.28
CA ILE A 372 20.58 -6.05 34.68
C ILE A 372 19.64 -5.64 33.56
N TYR A 373 18.83 -6.60 33.09
CA TYR A 373 17.87 -6.41 32.00
C TYR A 373 16.53 -7.02 32.38
N SER A 374 15.46 -6.58 31.73
CA SER A 374 14.21 -7.34 31.70
C SER A 374 14.37 -8.65 30.92
N LYS A 375 13.35 -9.50 31.00
CA LYS A 375 13.07 -10.57 30.05
C LYS A 375 12.94 -10.00 28.64
N GLN A 376 13.22 -10.84 27.66
CA GLN A 376 12.86 -10.58 26.27
C GLN A 376 11.34 -10.67 26.14
N VAL A 377 10.72 -9.68 25.49
CA VAL A 377 9.31 -9.75 25.11
C VAL A 377 9.15 -9.61 23.60
N SER A 378 8.03 -10.10 23.09
CA SER A 378 7.58 -9.91 21.72
C SER A 378 6.23 -9.20 21.71
N LYS A 379 6.10 -8.13 20.92
CA LYS A 379 4.85 -7.38 20.76
C LYS A 379 4.47 -7.34 19.28
N THR A 380 3.25 -7.79 18.96
CA THR A 380 2.73 -7.80 17.59
C THR A 380 2.08 -6.46 17.25
N ILE A 381 2.43 -5.90 16.09
CA ILE A 381 1.80 -4.71 15.51
C ILE A 381 1.05 -5.17 14.25
N THR A 382 -0.26 -4.94 14.21
CA THR A 382 -1.15 -5.30 13.09
C THR A 382 -1.70 -4.05 12.40
N GLY A 383 -2.31 -4.23 11.23
CA GLY A 383 -3.03 -3.17 10.50
C GLY A 383 -2.16 -2.44 9.47
N PHE A 384 -1.13 -3.10 8.94
CA PHE A 384 -0.32 -2.56 7.85
C PHE A 384 -1.05 -2.59 6.50
N LYS A 385 -0.53 -1.85 5.53
CA LYS A 385 -1.07 -1.84 4.16
C LYS A 385 -0.96 -3.23 3.55
N MET A 386 -2.05 -3.73 2.97
CA MET A 386 -2.10 -5.00 2.27
C MET A 386 -1.27 -4.90 0.98
N PRO A 387 -0.22 -5.74 0.81
CA PRO A 387 0.58 -5.76 -0.41
C PRO A 387 -0.18 -6.42 -1.56
N GLN A 388 0.25 -6.13 -2.80
CA GLN A 388 -0.37 -6.68 -4.01
C GLN A 388 -0.44 -8.22 -3.94
N GLU A 389 0.65 -8.89 -3.58
CA GLU A 389 0.71 -10.36 -3.49
C GLU A 389 -0.39 -10.96 -2.60
N LEU A 390 -0.68 -10.33 -1.46
CA LEU A 390 -1.72 -10.81 -0.55
C LEU A 390 -3.12 -10.64 -1.14
N ILE A 391 -3.44 -9.45 -1.69
CA ILE A 391 -4.77 -9.23 -2.29
C ILE A 391 -5.01 -10.17 -3.47
N GLU A 392 -3.97 -10.47 -4.27
CA GLU A 392 -4.07 -11.44 -5.37
C GLU A 392 -4.33 -12.87 -4.87
N ASN A 393 -3.67 -13.29 -3.78
CA ASN A 393 -3.89 -14.61 -3.17
C ASN A 393 -5.31 -14.75 -2.63
N LEU A 394 -5.84 -13.70 -1.97
CA LEU A 394 -7.20 -13.68 -1.44
C LEU A 394 -8.25 -13.65 -2.55
N ALA A 395 -7.99 -12.90 -3.63
CA ALA A 395 -8.86 -12.87 -4.80
C ALA A 395 -9.04 -14.24 -5.44
N GLN A 396 -7.97 -15.05 -5.52
CA GLN A 396 -8.02 -16.41 -6.08
C GLN A 396 -8.85 -17.40 -5.23
N LYS A 397 -8.95 -17.13 -3.92
CA LYS A 397 -9.72 -17.94 -2.96
C LYS A 397 -11.21 -17.57 -2.90
N VAL A 398 -11.64 -16.55 -3.63
CA VAL A 398 -13.07 -16.25 -3.76
C VAL A 398 -13.79 -17.42 -4.42
N GLU A 399 -14.95 -17.74 -3.86
CA GLU A 399 -15.84 -18.78 -4.37
C GLU A 399 -17.21 -18.19 -4.65
N PHE A 400 -17.79 -18.66 -5.75
CA PHE A 400 -19.16 -18.36 -6.13
C PHE A 400 -19.90 -19.64 -6.43
N ASP A 401 -21.17 -19.70 -6.04
CA ASP A 401 -22.08 -20.76 -6.45
C ASP A 401 -23.52 -20.26 -6.48
N VAL A 402 -24.40 -21.05 -7.08
CA VAL A 402 -25.86 -20.83 -7.10
C VAL A 402 -26.53 -22.09 -6.59
N SER A 403 -27.16 -22.03 -5.43
CA SER A 403 -27.75 -23.21 -4.77
C SER A 403 -28.87 -23.89 -5.57
N THR A 404 -29.54 -23.14 -6.45
CA THR A 404 -30.66 -23.62 -7.29
C THR A 404 -30.28 -23.78 -8.76
N LYS A 405 -28.99 -23.86 -9.10
CA LYS A 405 -28.53 -23.91 -10.51
C LYS A 405 -29.13 -25.04 -11.34
N ASP A 406 -29.41 -26.18 -10.73
CA ASP A 406 -30.00 -27.36 -11.39
C ASP A 406 -31.46 -27.12 -11.87
N ASP A 407 -32.16 -26.12 -11.31
CA ASP A 407 -33.54 -25.76 -11.67
C ASP A 407 -33.61 -24.64 -12.71
N HIS A 408 -32.50 -23.94 -12.95
CA HIS A 408 -32.45 -22.72 -13.75
C HIS A 408 -31.47 -22.82 -14.92
N MET A 409 -31.79 -22.15 -16.02
CA MET A 409 -30.88 -22.10 -17.16
C MET A 409 -29.76 -21.10 -16.86
N ALA A 410 -28.55 -21.37 -17.36
CA ALA A 410 -27.42 -20.43 -17.22
C ALA A 410 -27.78 -19.01 -17.73
N TYR A 411 -28.65 -18.91 -18.73
CA TYR A 411 -29.08 -17.61 -19.27
C TYR A 411 -29.98 -16.77 -18.36
N ASP A 412 -30.54 -17.35 -17.29
CA ASP A 412 -31.41 -16.64 -16.34
C ASP A 412 -30.60 -15.68 -15.44
N PHE A 413 -29.30 -15.94 -15.31
CA PHE A 413 -28.32 -15.21 -14.50
C PHE A 413 -27.45 -14.23 -15.32
N TRP A 414 -27.72 -14.07 -16.62
CA TRP A 414 -27.01 -13.10 -17.47
C TRP A 414 -26.97 -11.71 -16.82
N ASP A 415 -25.76 -11.22 -16.58
CA ASP A 415 -25.50 -9.89 -16.00
C ASP A 415 -26.17 -9.64 -14.64
N LYS A 416 -26.54 -10.69 -13.90
CA LYS A 416 -27.20 -10.60 -12.59
C LYS A 416 -26.33 -11.16 -11.46
N PHE A 417 -25.32 -10.39 -11.06
CA PHE A 417 -24.45 -10.79 -9.94
C PHE A 417 -25.20 -10.92 -8.60
N ASP A 418 -26.24 -10.12 -8.39
CA ASP A 418 -27.05 -10.19 -7.18
C ASP A 418 -27.80 -11.52 -7.04
N SER A 419 -28.09 -12.20 -8.17
CA SER A 419 -28.75 -13.51 -8.19
C SER A 419 -27.82 -14.67 -7.82
N ILE A 420 -26.53 -14.44 -7.62
CA ILE A 420 -25.57 -15.45 -7.13
C ILE A 420 -25.69 -15.52 -5.60
N ASP A 421 -26.23 -16.59 -5.04
CA ASP A 421 -26.53 -16.67 -3.60
C ASP A 421 -25.30 -16.97 -2.73
N THR A 422 -24.34 -17.72 -3.26
CA THR A 422 -23.13 -18.11 -2.55
C THR A 422 -21.99 -17.23 -3.02
N LYS A 423 -21.53 -16.34 -2.14
CA LYS A 423 -20.42 -15.39 -2.40
C LYS A 423 -19.45 -15.42 -1.21
N ILE A 424 -18.41 -16.25 -1.29
CA ILE A 424 -17.42 -16.38 -0.21
C ILE A 424 -16.20 -15.52 -0.55
N ILE A 425 -15.85 -14.62 0.37
CA ILE A 425 -14.71 -13.71 0.28
C ILE A 425 -14.08 -13.53 1.67
N ASP A 426 -12.78 -13.32 1.73
CA ASP A 426 -12.08 -12.97 2.98
C ASP A 426 -12.69 -11.70 3.60
N GLU A 427 -12.88 -11.69 4.93
CA GLU A 427 -13.53 -10.59 5.64
C GLU A 427 -12.83 -9.23 5.48
N ARG A 428 -11.54 -9.23 5.12
CA ARG A 428 -10.75 -8.02 4.87
C ARG A 428 -11.01 -7.43 3.49
N CYS A 429 -11.63 -8.18 2.59
CA CYS A 429 -11.84 -7.78 1.20
C CYS A 429 -13.30 -7.48 0.89
N GLU A 430 -13.53 -6.69 -0.16
CA GLU A 430 -14.85 -6.47 -0.76
C GLU A 430 -14.77 -6.46 -2.29
N PHE A 431 -15.89 -6.77 -2.95
CA PHE A 431 -15.97 -6.74 -4.41
C PHE A 431 -16.01 -5.32 -4.96
N VAL A 432 -15.26 -5.08 -6.03
CA VAL A 432 -15.36 -3.84 -6.79
C VAL A 432 -16.57 -3.91 -7.73
N GLN A 433 -17.71 -3.41 -7.27
CA GLN A 433 -19.02 -3.59 -7.91
C GLN A 433 -19.05 -3.29 -9.41
N ASN A 434 -18.48 -2.17 -9.85
CA ASN A 434 -18.48 -1.76 -11.27
C ASN A 434 -17.59 -2.62 -12.18
N SER A 435 -16.82 -3.58 -11.63
CA SER A 435 -15.94 -4.47 -12.39
C SER A 435 -16.53 -5.86 -12.62
N ILE A 436 -17.65 -6.18 -11.98
CA ILE A 436 -18.19 -7.54 -11.97
C ILE A 436 -18.97 -7.78 -13.26
N LYS A 437 -18.73 -8.93 -13.90
CA LYS A 437 -19.45 -9.36 -15.11
C LYS A 437 -19.90 -10.81 -14.94
N VAL A 438 -21.15 -11.11 -15.28
CA VAL A 438 -21.70 -12.46 -15.21
C VAL A 438 -22.16 -12.89 -16.59
N LYS A 439 -21.37 -13.75 -17.23
CA LYS A 439 -21.55 -14.14 -18.63
C LYS A 439 -21.82 -15.63 -18.74
N GLN A 440 -22.80 -16.02 -19.54
CA GLN A 440 -22.96 -17.43 -19.89
C GLN A 440 -21.83 -17.81 -20.85
N THR A 441 -21.04 -18.81 -20.47
CA THR A 441 -19.88 -19.25 -21.25
C THR A 441 -20.08 -20.63 -21.86
N ASP A 442 -21.11 -21.36 -21.45
CA ASP A 442 -21.52 -22.65 -22.02
C ASP A 442 -23.01 -22.93 -21.77
N ALA A 443 -23.53 -24.06 -22.25
CA ALA A 443 -24.93 -24.47 -22.06
C ALA A 443 -25.33 -24.50 -20.58
N ASP A 444 -24.42 -25.02 -19.75
CA ASP A 444 -24.59 -25.30 -18.33
C ASP A 444 -23.67 -24.44 -17.45
N LYS A 445 -23.09 -23.36 -17.98
CA LYS A 445 -22.06 -22.58 -17.28
C LYS A 445 -22.26 -21.08 -17.36
N ILE A 446 -21.99 -20.42 -16.24
CA ILE A 446 -21.72 -18.99 -16.18
C ILE A 446 -20.31 -18.74 -15.66
N THR A 447 -19.65 -17.72 -16.19
CA THR A 447 -18.38 -17.22 -15.69
C THR A 447 -18.59 -15.84 -15.08
N ILE A 448 -18.12 -15.70 -13.84
CA ILE A 448 -18.10 -14.45 -13.10
C ILE A 448 -16.68 -13.90 -13.18
N THR A 449 -16.54 -12.75 -13.81
CA THR A 449 -15.30 -11.98 -13.84
C THR A 449 -15.38 -10.87 -12.78
N TYR A 450 -14.36 -10.72 -11.94
CA TYR A 450 -14.41 -9.85 -10.76
C TYR A 450 -13.03 -9.31 -10.36
N LYS A 451 -13.05 -8.24 -9.55
CA LYS A 451 -11.91 -7.75 -8.78
C LYS A 451 -12.30 -7.59 -7.31
N VAL A 452 -11.35 -7.78 -6.42
CA VAL A 452 -11.52 -7.51 -4.99
C VAL A 452 -10.60 -6.37 -4.58
N LYS A 453 -11.00 -5.65 -3.53
CA LYS A 453 -10.16 -4.63 -2.91
C LYS A 453 -10.13 -4.80 -1.40
N ASP A 454 -9.04 -4.35 -0.80
CA ASP A 454 -8.97 -4.22 0.65
C ASP A 454 -9.95 -3.14 1.13
N LYS A 455 -10.73 -3.46 2.17
CA LYS A 455 -11.68 -2.54 2.82
C LYS A 455 -10.99 -1.33 3.44
N THR A 456 -9.74 -1.49 3.89
CA THR A 456 -9.02 -0.47 4.67
C THR A 456 -8.18 0.49 3.85
N ASN A 457 -7.40 0.02 2.87
CA ASN A 457 -6.43 0.85 2.12
C ASN A 457 -6.65 0.89 0.60
N ASN A 458 -7.74 0.30 0.09
CA ASN A 458 -8.12 0.30 -1.34
C ASN A 458 -7.08 -0.32 -2.30
N THR A 459 -6.13 -1.16 -1.85
CA THR A 459 -5.35 -1.99 -2.78
C THR A 459 -6.31 -2.91 -3.56
N ILE A 460 -6.25 -2.91 -4.89
CA ILE A 460 -7.16 -3.64 -5.78
C ILE A 460 -6.40 -4.79 -6.45
N SER A 461 -7.00 -5.98 -6.50
CA SER A 461 -6.48 -7.11 -7.25
C SER A 461 -6.51 -6.87 -8.77
N GLN A 462 -5.81 -7.71 -9.52
CA GLN A 462 -6.10 -7.86 -10.94
C GLN A 462 -7.47 -8.51 -11.16
N GLU A 463 -7.86 -8.64 -12.43
CA GLU A 463 -9.11 -9.30 -12.82
C GLU A 463 -8.99 -10.83 -12.72
N TYR A 464 -9.93 -11.45 -12.02
CA TYR A 464 -10.05 -12.91 -11.92
C TYR A 464 -11.37 -13.38 -12.53
N SER A 465 -11.43 -14.66 -12.88
CA SER A 465 -12.64 -15.31 -13.37
C SER A 465 -12.88 -16.64 -12.68
N LYS A 466 -14.12 -16.91 -12.33
CA LYS A 466 -14.59 -18.18 -11.73
C LYS A 466 -15.81 -18.66 -12.49
N THR A 467 -15.85 -19.96 -12.77
CA THR A 467 -16.95 -20.58 -13.52
C THR A 467 -17.82 -21.38 -12.56
N ILE A 468 -19.12 -21.13 -12.60
CA ILE A 468 -20.14 -21.96 -11.98
C ILE A 468 -20.70 -22.86 -13.09
N SER A 469 -20.67 -24.17 -12.87
CA SER A 469 -21.15 -25.19 -13.82
C SER A 469 -22.39 -25.91 -13.28
N ASP A 470 -22.91 -26.86 -14.05
CA ASP A 470 -24.03 -27.73 -13.69
C ASP A 470 -25.40 -27.02 -13.65
N PHE A 471 -25.56 -25.91 -14.39
CA PHE A 471 -26.89 -25.34 -14.61
C PHE A 471 -27.78 -26.28 -15.42
N LYS A 472 -29.10 -26.15 -15.24
CA LYS A 472 -30.08 -26.87 -16.05
C LYS A 472 -29.82 -26.71 -17.54
N THR A 473 -29.94 -27.80 -18.28
CA THR A 473 -29.90 -27.81 -19.75
C THR A 473 -31.25 -28.20 -20.34
N SER A 474 -31.49 -27.80 -21.59
CA SER A 474 -32.70 -28.14 -22.35
C SER A 474 -32.37 -28.45 -23.80
N THR A 475 -33.30 -29.16 -24.47
CA THR A 475 -33.34 -29.44 -25.91
C THR A 475 -34.57 -28.81 -26.58
N ASP A 476 -35.22 -27.85 -25.93
CA ASP A 476 -36.39 -27.17 -26.48
C ASP A 476 -36.07 -26.52 -27.83
N ASN A 477 -37.00 -26.61 -28.77
CA ASN A 477 -36.91 -26.10 -30.15
C ASN A 477 -35.80 -26.71 -31.04
N THR A 478 -34.95 -27.62 -30.53
CA THR A 478 -33.87 -28.22 -31.34
C THR A 478 -34.35 -29.21 -32.40
N ALA A 479 -35.58 -29.71 -32.25
CA ALA A 479 -36.27 -30.53 -33.25
C ALA A 479 -36.79 -29.68 -34.42
N ASP A 480 -37.14 -28.42 -34.17
CA ASP A 480 -37.74 -27.53 -35.16
C ASP A 480 -36.71 -26.67 -35.90
N PHE A 481 -35.56 -26.36 -35.27
CA PHE A 481 -34.54 -25.47 -35.82
C PHE A 481 -33.12 -26.01 -35.61
N SER A 482 -32.21 -25.64 -36.52
CA SER A 482 -30.76 -25.75 -36.33
C SER A 482 -30.21 -24.43 -35.80
N TYR A 483 -29.10 -24.49 -35.06
CA TYR A 483 -28.44 -23.31 -34.54
C TYR A 483 -26.93 -23.49 -34.41
N GLU A 484 -26.22 -22.36 -34.41
CA GLU A 484 -24.81 -22.25 -34.09
C GLU A 484 -24.62 -21.45 -32.80
N ILE A 485 -23.56 -21.74 -32.06
CA ILE A 485 -23.16 -20.94 -30.90
C ILE A 485 -22.24 -19.83 -31.36
N ILE A 486 -22.69 -18.61 -31.13
CA ILE A 486 -21.92 -17.40 -31.39
C ILE A 486 -21.66 -16.65 -30.08
N GLU A 487 -20.73 -15.71 -30.12
CA GLU A 487 -20.47 -14.82 -29.00
C GLU A 487 -21.16 -13.48 -29.21
N HIS A 488 -21.92 -13.03 -28.20
CA HIS A 488 -22.61 -11.74 -28.20
C HIS A 488 -22.48 -11.06 -26.84
N ASN A 489 -21.86 -9.88 -26.79
CA ASN A 489 -21.60 -9.14 -25.55
C ASN A 489 -20.94 -10.00 -24.44
N GLY A 490 -20.05 -10.91 -24.84
CA GLY A 490 -19.35 -11.86 -23.95
C GLY A 490 -20.17 -13.08 -23.52
N HIS A 491 -21.43 -13.21 -23.93
CA HIS A 491 -22.23 -14.42 -23.72
C HIS A 491 -22.09 -15.38 -24.90
N LYS A 492 -22.12 -16.69 -24.64
CA LYS A 492 -22.45 -17.69 -25.65
C LYS A 492 -23.96 -17.71 -25.87
N VAL A 493 -24.37 -17.46 -27.10
CA VAL A 493 -25.77 -17.32 -27.50
C VAL A 493 -26.04 -18.11 -28.78
N ALA A 494 -27.31 -18.35 -29.09
CA ALA A 494 -27.70 -19.07 -30.30
C ALA A 494 -27.94 -18.13 -31.49
N PHE A 495 -27.45 -18.56 -32.64
CA PHE A 495 -27.81 -18.07 -33.98
C PHE A 495 -28.60 -19.14 -34.71
N LEU A 496 -29.90 -18.90 -35.00
CA LEU A 496 -30.69 -19.85 -35.78
C LEU A 496 -30.32 -19.74 -37.25
N ASN A 497 -29.86 -20.83 -37.86
CA ASN A 497 -29.36 -20.84 -39.24
C ASN A 497 -30.22 -21.68 -40.20
N GLU A 498 -31.12 -22.54 -39.70
CA GLU A 498 -31.98 -23.38 -40.52
C GLU A 498 -33.27 -23.75 -39.79
N ARG A 499 -34.36 -23.93 -40.54
CA ARG A 499 -35.63 -24.49 -40.06
C ARG A 499 -35.74 -25.96 -40.49
N LYS A 500 -35.79 -26.88 -39.51
CA LYS A 500 -35.95 -28.32 -39.72
C LYS A 500 -37.41 -28.72 -39.87
N ASN A 501 -38.26 -28.24 -38.96
CA ASN A 501 -39.70 -28.47 -39.04
C ASN A 501 -40.33 -27.41 -39.94
N LEU A 502 -40.64 -27.81 -41.18
CA LEU A 502 -41.16 -26.90 -42.21
C LEU A 502 -42.57 -26.36 -41.93
N SER A 503 -43.27 -26.92 -40.95
CA SER A 503 -44.58 -26.42 -40.49
C SER A 503 -44.48 -25.39 -39.37
N GLN A 504 -43.28 -25.12 -38.84
CA GLN A 504 -43.06 -24.14 -37.79
C GLN A 504 -42.83 -22.74 -38.37
N TYR A 505 -43.62 -21.76 -37.92
CA TYR A 505 -43.58 -20.38 -38.44
C TYR A 505 -43.31 -19.33 -37.35
N LYS A 506 -43.34 -19.76 -36.08
CA LYS A 506 -42.95 -18.94 -34.94
C LYS A 506 -41.47 -19.20 -34.65
N VAL A 507 -40.65 -18.17 -34.72
CA VAL A 507 -39.21 -18.26 -34.50
C VAL A 507 -38.93 -18.01 -33.02
N PRO A 508 -38.37 -18.99 -32.30
CA PRO A 508 -38.26 -18.92 -30.84
C PRO A 508 -37.11 -18.03 -30.40
N ALA A 509 -37.27 -17.35 -29.26
CA ALA A 509 -36.20 -16.54 -28.65
C ALA A 509 -35.23 -17.36 -27.79
N LYS A 510 -35.45 -18.68 -27.70
CA LYS A 510 -34.64 -19.63 -26.92
C LYS A 510 -34.56 -20.96 -27.67
N ILE A 511 -33.39 -21.58 -27.68
CA ILE A 511 -33.18 -22.91 -28.25
C ILE A 511 -32.16 -23.69 -27.44
N GLY A 512 -32.49 -24.93 -27.14
CA GLY A 512 -31.73 -25.74 -26.20
C GLY A 512 -31.50 -24.98 -24.89
N SER A 513 -30.23 -24.79 -24.53
CA SER A 513 -29.81 -24.11 -23.29
C SER A 513 -29.37 -22.64 -23.51
N TYR A 514 -29.77 -22.03 -24.64
CA TYR A 514 -29.30 -20.69 -25.04
C TYR A 514 -30.44 -19.77 -25.44
N LYS A 515 -30.26 -18.47 -25.22
CA LYS A 515 -31.12 -17.45 -25.86
C LYS A 515 -30.72 -17.28 -27.32
N VAL A 516 -31.71 -17.13 -28.18
CA VAL A 516 -31.53 -16.79 -29.60
C VAL A 516 -31.44 -15.29 -29.72
N ILE A 517 -30.27 -14.80 -30.14
CA ILE A 517 -30.04 -13.37 -30.37
C ILE A 517 -30.15 -13.01 -31.85
N LYS A 518 -29.76 -13.94 -32.73
CA LYS A 518 -29.68 -13.71 -34.16
C LYS A 518 -30.40 -14.80 -34.93
N VAL A 519 -31.02 -14.43 -36.05
CA VAL A 519 -31.66 -15.37 -36.97
C VAL A 519 -31.17 -15.15 -38.40
N GLY A 520 -30.94 -16.26 -39.10
CA GLY A 520 -30.46 -16.32 -40.47
C GLY A 520 -31.61 -16.57 -41.46
N THR A 521 -31.29 -17.21 -42.58
CA THR A 521 -32.29 -17.68 -43.55
C THR A 521 -33.05 -18.89 -43.01
N LEU A 522 -34.28 -18.68 -42.57
CA LEU A 522 -35.14 -19.75 -42.03
C LEU A 522 -36.27 -20.16 -42.98
N PHE A 523 -36.66 -19.26 -43.88
CA PHE A 523 -37.77 -19.48 -44.81
C PHE A 523 -37.27 -19.30 -46.24
N SER A 524 -37.04 -20.40 -46.95
CA SER A 524 -36.65 -20.40 -48.35
C SER A 524 -37.56 -21.36 -49.12
N GLY A 525 -38.23 -20.88 -50.17
CA GLY A 525 -39.10 -21.71 -51.01
C GLY A 525 -40.13 -22.52 -50.21
N VAL A 526 -40.94 -21.85 -49.38
CA VAL A 526 -41.90 -22.52 -48.47
C VAL A 526 -42.95 -23.27 -49.30
N ASN A 527 -42.92 -24.60 -49.28
CA ASN A 527 -43.89 -25.42 -50.01
C ASN A 527 -45.30 -25.31 -49.38
N ARG A 528 -46.35 -25.18 -50.21
CA ARG A 528 -47.76 -25.05 -49.76
C ARG A 528 -48.25 -26.22 -48.90
N ALA A 529 -47.68 -27.41 -49.07
CA ALA A 529 -48.02 -28.55 -48.22
C ALA A 529 -47.77 -28.27 -46.73
N TYR A 530 -46.80 -27.42 -46.40
CA TYR A 530 -46.43 -27.06 -45.03
C TYR A 530 -47.10 -25.77 -44.53
N SER A 531 -47.92 -25.09 -45.34
CA SER A 531 -48.75 -23.94 -44.95
C SER A 531 -50.22 -24.32 -44.79
N ASN A 532 -50.51 -25.59 -44.46
CA ASN A 532 -51.87 -26.17 -44.44
C ASN A 532 -52.60 -26.06 -45.79
N GLY A 533 -51.87 -26.14 -46.91
CA GLY A 533 -52.43 -25.95 -48.25
C GLY A 533 -52.77 -24.50 -48.58
N SER A 534 -52.51 -23.55 -47.68
CA SER A 534 -52.70 -22.13 -47.93
C SER A 534 -51.68 -21.62 -48.95
N PRO A 535 -52.08 -20.75 -49.90
CA PRO A 535 -51.14 -20.09 -50.80
C PRO A 535 -50.29 -19.05 -50.10
N LEU A 536 -50.58 -18.73 -48.84
CA LEU A 536 -49.91 -17.74 -48.02
C LEU A 536 -49.34 -18.35 -46.74
N TYR A 537 -48.33 -17.69 -46.17
CA TYR A 537 -47.85 -17.93 -44.81
C TYR A 537 -47.46 -16.62 -44.10
N GLY A 538 -47.32 -16.65 -42.77
CA GLY A 538 -46.86 -15.52 -41.98
C GLY A 538 -45.80 -15.95 -40.97
N VAL A 539 -44.94 -15.03 -40.54
CA VAL A 539 -43.79 -15.30 -39.67
C VAL A 539 -43.80 -14.38 -38.46
N VAL A 540 -43.65 -14.95 -37.26
CA VAL A 540 -43.57 -14.20 -36.00
C VAL A 540 -42.25 -14.52 -35.31
N LEU A 541 -41.48 -13.49 -34.94
CA LEU A 541 -40.28 -13.63 -34.13
C LEU A 541 -40.61 -13.33 -32.65
N GLU A 542 -40.14 -14.15 -31.74
CA GLU A 542 -40.35 -13.96 -30.30
C GLU A 542 -39.45 -12.87 -29.69
N GLU A 543 -39.95 -12.25 -28.62
CA GLU A 543 -39.22 -11.24 -27.85
C GLU A 543 -37.93 -11.80 -27.25
N GLY A 544 -36.82 -11.10 -27.49
CA GLY A 544 -35.46 -11.51 -27.11
C GLY A 544 -34.50 -11.57 -28.29
N ILE A 545 -35.00 -11.81 -29.50
CA ILE A 545 -34.21 -11.78 -30.75
C ILE A 545 -33.84 -10.33 -31.08
N GLN A 546 -32.57 -10.07 -31.37
CA GLN A 546 -32.05 -8.71 -31.60
C GLN A 546 -31.62 -8.46 -33.04
N GLU A 547 -31.23 -9.50 -33.77
CA GLU A 547 -30.64 -9.37 -35.10
C GLU A 547 -31.30 -10.30 -36.12
N VAL A 548 -31.58 -9.74 -37.30
CA VAL A 548 -32.06 -10.49 -38.47
C VAL A 548 -31.04 -10.39 -39.60
N SER A 549 -30.59 -11.54 -40.08
CA SER A 549 -29.65 -11.68 -41.18
C SER A 549 -30.26 -12.54 -42.29
N ASN A 550 -31.02 -11.90 -43.19
CA ASN A 550 -31.72 -12.53 -44.30
C ASN A 550 -32.75 -13.58 -43.87
N LEU A 551 -33.86 -13.16 -43.26
CA LEU A 551 -34.86 -14.10 -42.72
C LEU A 551 -35.53 -14.99 -43.77
N ILE A 552 -35.88 -14.39 -44.92
CA ILE A 552 -36.73 -15.00 -45.95
C ILE A 552 -36.08 -14.87 -47.32
N ILE A 553 -36.06 -15.98 -48.08
CA ILE A 553 -35.88 -16.00 -49.53
C ILE A 553 -37.21 -16.40 -50.14
N SER A 554 -37.91 -15.42 -50.72
CA SER A 554 -39.27 -15.60 -51.23
C SER A 554 -39.27 -16.19 -52.64
N SER A 555 -40.27 -17.01 -52.97
CA SER A 555 -40.51 -17.48 -54.34
C SER A 555 -41.95 -17.19 -54.76
N ASP A 556 -42.13 -16.17 -55.59
CA ASP A 556 -43.43 -15.86 -56.20
C ASP A 556 -43.72 -16.68 -57.47
N TYR A 557 -42.84 -17.64 -57.80
CA TYR A 557 -42.92 -18.50 -58.97
C TYR A 557 -43.31 -19.93 -58.55
N GLY A 558 -44.26 -20.54 -59.28
CA GLY A 558 -44.75 -21.91 -59.02
C GLY A 558 -45.96 -21.94 -58.08
N GLU A 559 -46.93 -22.81 -58.38
CA GLU A 559 -48.14 -22.99 -57.56
C GLU A 559 -47.90 -23.89 -56.34
N GLU A 560 -46.76 -24.58 -56.31
CA GLU A 560 -46.33 -25.46 -55.23
C GLU A 560 -45.78 -24.71 -54.01
N TYR A 561 -45.44 -23.42 -54.15
CA TYR A 561 -44.91 -22.59 -53.07
C TYR A 561 -45.96 -21.63 -52.50
N ALA A 562 -45.92 -21.44 -51.19
CA ALA A 562 -46.68 -20.43 -50.47
C ALA A 562 -45.91 -19.11 -50.48
N LYS A 563 -46.64 -18.00 -50.62
CA LYS A 563 -46.10 -16.63 -50.66
C LYS A 563 -46.14 -16.00 -49.27
N ILE A 564 -45.14 -15.19 -48.92
CA ILE A 564 -45.11 -14.49 -47.62
C ILE A 564 -46.19 -13.40 -47.59
N ALA A 565 -47.05 -13.42 -46.57
CA ALA A 565 -48.13 -12.46 -46.40
C ALA A 565 -47.94 -11.49 -45.24
N ALA A 566 -47.32 -11.94 -44.14
CA ALA A 566 -47.19 -11.12 -42.94
C ALA A 566 -45.94 -11.45 -42.12
N ILE A 567 -45.29 -10.41 -41.58
CA ILE A 567 -44.16 -10.56 -40.66
C ILE A 567 -44.38 -9.70 -39.42
N LYS A 568 -44.09 -10.27 -38.25
CA LYS A 568 -44.10 -9.56 -36.97
C LYS A 568 -42.74 -9.68 -36.29
N LEU A 569 -42.08 -8.54 -36.14
CA LEU A 569 -40.79 -8.41 -35.48
C LEU A 569 -40.96 -7.95 -34.02
N PRO A 570 -40.21 -8.53 -33.06
CA PRO A 570 -40.29 -8.18 -31.66
C PRO A 570 -39.65 -6.82 -31.38
N LYS A 571 -39.92 -6.27 -30.19
CA LYS A 571 -39.37 -4.98 -29.75
C LYS A 571 -37.86 -5.05 -29.58
N SER A 572 -37.32 -6.21 -29.24
CA SER A 572 -35.89 -6.44 -29.05
C SER A 572 -35.04 -6.29 -30.32
N ILE A 573 -35.62 -6.25 -31.53
CA ILE A 573 -34.84 -6.09 -32.76
C ILE A 573 -34.10 -4.75 -32.77
N LYS A 574 -32.79 -4.80 -33.00
CA LYS A 574 -31.91 -3.64 -33.16
C LYS A 574 -31.29 -3.55 -34.55
N LYS A 575 -31.10 -4.69 -35.24
CA LYS A 575 -30.40 -4.74 -36.51
C LYS A 575 -31.08 -5.66 -37.52
N ILE A 576 -31.24 -5.16 -38.74
CA ILE A 576 -31.74 -5.90 -39.90
C ILE A 576 -30.73 -5.76 -41.04
N THR A 577 -30.00 -6.83 -41.36
CA THR A 577 -29.13 -6.82 -42.55
C THR A 577 -29.98 -6.98 -43.81
N SER A 578 -30.89 -7.94 -43.85
CA SER A 578 -31.94 -8.06 -44.87
C SER A 578 -33.09 -8.85 -44.29
N LEU A 579 -34.34 -8.49 -44.61
CA LEU A 579 -35.52 -9.18 -44.07
C LEU A 579 -36.07 -10.18 -45.08
N ILE A 580 -36.46 -9.71 -46.27
CA ILE A 580 -36.92 -10.54 -47.39
C ILE A 580 -36.04 -10.29 -48.60
N ASN A 581 -35.49 -11.35 -49.16
CA ASN A 581 -34.89 -11.38 -50.48
C ASN A 581 -35.90 -11.90 -51.51
N ASP A 582 -35.78 -11.43 -52.75
CA ASP A 582 -36.64 -11.74 -53.90
C ASP A 582 -38.09 -11.22 -53.81
N ASP A 583 -38.93 -11.60 -54.77
CA ASP A 583 -40.26 -11.04 -54.96
C ASP A 583 -41.19 -11.34 -53.76
N SER A 584 -41.83 -10.30 -53.24
CA SER A 584 -42.71 -10.26 -52.07
C SER A 584 -44.12 -9.77 -52.44
N SER A 585 -44.63 -10.16 -53.62
CA SER A 585 -45.89 -9.65 -54.18
C SER A 585 -47.09 -9.76 -53.25
N SER A 586 -47.13 -10.78 -52.39
CA SER A 586 -48.24 -11.03 -51.48
C SER A 586 -48.02 -10.46 -50.08
N LEU A 587 -46.95 -9.72 -49.82
CA LEU A 587 -46.69 -9.13 -48.52
C LEU A 587 -47.74 -8.05 -48.22
N ALA A 588 -48.59 -8.29 -47.23
CA ALA A 588 -49.69 -7.40 -46.84
C ALA A 588 -49.41 -6.70 -45.49
N TYR A 589 -48.52 -7.24 -44.67
CA TYR A 589 -48.31 -6.71 -43.32
C TYR A 589 -46.87 -6.86 -42.83
N LEU A 590 -46.28 -5.77 -42.35
CA LEU A 590 -45.01 -5.78 -41.62
C LEU A 590 -45.17 -4.98 -40.33
N GLU A 591 -45.05 -5.66 -39.20
CA GLU A 591 -45.01 -5.05 -37.87
C GLU A 591 -43.59 -5.03 -37.33
N MET A 592 -43.14 -3.85 -36.89
CA MET A 592 -41.86 -3.65 -36.23
C MET A 592 -41.89 -2.44 -35.29
N TYR A 593 -40.85 -2.28 -34.49
CA TYR A 593 -40.73 -1.19 -33.53
C TYR A 593 -39.78 -0.08 -34.01
N ASP A 594 -39.99 1.12 -33.48
CA ASP A 594 -39.22 2.33 -33.82
C ASP A 594 -37.77 2.35 -33.31
N ASN A 595 -37.35 1.39 -32.49
CA ASN A 595 -36.00 1.31 -31.90
C ASN A 595 -34.97 0.52 -32.73
N VAL A 596 -35.31 0.09 -33.95
CA VAL A 596 -34.34 -0.57 -34.82
C VAL A 596 -33.27 0.44 -35.24
N GLU A 597 -32.03 0.15 -34.84
CA GLU A 597 -30.89 1.06 -34.96
C GLU A 597 -30.31 1.06 -36.37
N THR A 598 -30.27 -0.11 -37.01
CA THR A 598 -29.64 -0.27 -38.32
C THR A 598 -30.44 -1.18 -39.25
N ILE A 599 -30.64 -0.71 -40.48
CA ILE A 599 -31.13 -1.50 -41.61
C ILE A 599 -30.10 -1.33 -42.74
N GLU A 600 -29.27 -2.35 -42.95
CA GLU A 600 -28.07 -2.25 -43.79
C GLU A 600 -28.33 -2.57 -45.26
N GLY A 601 -29.10 -3.62 -45.53
CA GLY A 601 -29.50 -4.06 -46.87
C GLY A 601 -30.93 -3.65 -47.19
N GLN A 602 -31.81 -4.63 -47.38
CA GLN A 602 -33.20 -4.40 -47.81
C GLN A 602 -34.23 -4.97 -46.83
N LEU A 603 -35.38 -4.31 -46.73
CA LEU A 603 -36.55 -4.91 -46.07
C LEU A 603 -37.25 -5.88 -47.00
N PHE A 604 -37.57 -5.47 -48.23
CA PHE A 604 -38.24 -6.29 -49.24
C PHE A 604 -38.23 -5.61 -50.62
N THR A 605 -38.39 -6.41 -51.68
CA THR A 605 -38.14 -6.03 -53.09
C THR A 605 -39.38 -5.80 -53.94
N THR A 606 -40.53 -6.42 -53.63
CA THR A 606 -41.73 -6.33 -54.50
C THR A 606 -42.97 -6.15 -53.66
N PHE A 607 -43.92 -5.35 -54.14
CA PHE A 607 -45.11 -5.06 -53.37
C PHE A 607 -46.37 -4.79 -54.23
N CYS A 608 -47.53 -5.36 -53.85
CA CYS A 608 -48.83 -5.21 -54.51
C CYS A 608 -49.71 -4.14 -53.85
N ASN A 609 -49.79 -2.97 -54.45
CA ASN A 609 -50.50 -1.81 -53.91
C ASN A 609 -51.73 -1.39 -54.71
N TYR A 610 -52.54 -2.36 -55.14
CA TYR A 610 -53.64 -2.13 -56.10
C TYR A 610 -55.03 -2.14 -55.47
N ILE A 611 -55.14 -2.36 -54.15
CA ILE A 611 -56.40 -2.60 -53.45
C ILE A 611 -56.76 -1.38 -52.60
N GLU A 612 -58.00 -0.89 -52.70
CA GLU A 612 -58.45 0.27 -51.92
C GLU A 612 -58.49 -0.06 -50.45
N LYS A 613 -58.22 0.94 -49.59
CA LYS A 613 -58.19 0.79 -48.13
C LYS A 613 -59.43 0.07 -47.55
N SER A 614 -60.59 0.13 -48.22
CA SER A 614 -61.85 -0.50 -47.81
C SER A 614 -62.18 -1.84 -48.47
N GLU A 615 -61.48 -2.19 -49.56
CA GLU A 615 -61.69 -3.45 -50.30
C GLU A 615 -61.01 -4.63 -49.58
N ASN A 616 -61.50 -5.84 -49.83
CA ASN A 616 -60.86 -7.04 -49.30
C ASN A 616 -59.46 -7.23 -49.93
N TYR A 617 -58.48 -7.56 -49.10
CA TYR A 617 -57.16 -7.93 -49.56
C TYR A 617 -57.22 -9.24 -50.38
N HIS A 618 -56.57 -9.23 -51.54
CA HIS A 618 -56.39 -10.36 -52.44
C HIS A 618 -54.93 -10.45 -52.83
N ALA A 619 -54.28 -11.55 -52.47
CA ALA A 619 -52.91 -11.84 -52.87
C ALA A 619 -52.78 -11.95 -54.40
N GLN A 620 -51.60 -11.62 -54.92
CA GLN A 620 -51.35 -11.67 -56.37
C GLN A 620 -51.57 -13.10 -56.89
N ASP A 621 -52.34 -13.22 -57.98
CA ASP A 621 -52.72 -14.47 -58.63
C ASP A 621 -53.61 -15.39 -57.77
N VAL A 622 -54.31 -14.84 -56.77
CA VAL A 622 -55.27 -15.58 -55.92
C VAL A 622 -56.68 -14.97 -56.03
N SER A 623 -57.67 -15.80 -56.33
CA SER A 623 -59.06 -15.37 -56.63
C SER A 623 -59.97 -15.18 -55.42
N TYR A 624 -59.53 -15.49 -54.20
CA TYR A 624 -60.29 -15.38 -52.96
C TYR A 624 -59.61 -14.46 -51.94
N SER A 625 -60.36 -13.96 -50.96
CA SER A 625 -59.90 -13.01 -49.92
C SER A 625 -59.95 -13.55 -48.49
N THR A 626 -60.34 -14.81 -48.30
CA THR A 626 -60.33 -15.48 -46.99
C THR A 626 -59.15 -16.44 -46.89
N TYR A 627 -58.35 -16.32 -45.83
CA TYR A 627 -57.09 -17.07 -45.66
C TYR A 627 -57.04 -17.86 -44.35
N TYR A 628 -56.26 -18.96 -44.34
CA TYR A 628 -56.23 -19.97 -43.25
C TYR A 628 -54.80 -20.43 -42.87
N PHE A 629 -53.79 -19.58 -43.07
CA PHE A 629 -52.40 -19.97 -42.82
C PHE A 629 -52.05 -20.00 -41.32
N ASN A 630 -50.99 -20.74 -40.98
CA ASN A 630 -50.48 -20.83 -39.60
C ASN A 630 -50.15 -19.45 -39.02
N LEU A 631 -50.51 -19.20 -37.76
CA LEU A 631 -50.31 -17.91 -37.06
C LEU A 631 -51.14 -16.74 -37.59
N ILE A 632 -52.14 -16.94 -38.45
CA ILE A 632 -52.98 -15.83 -38.95
C ILE A 632 -53.64 -15.01 -37.83
N HIS A 633 -53.89 -15.62 -36.67
CA HIS A 633 -54.40 -14.95 -35.47
C HIS A 633 -53.44 -13.91 -34.87
N ASP A 634 -52.13 -14.11 -35.00
CA ASP A 634 -51.10 -13.16 -34.53
C ASP A 634 -51.09 -11.86 -35.34
N PHE A 635 -51.70 -11.89 -36.54
CA PHE A 635 -51.81 -10.77 -37.48
C PHE A 635 -53.22 -10.16 -37.54
N HIS A 636 -54.00 -10.29 -36.45
CA HIS A 636 -55.37 -9.79 -36.36
C HIS A 636 -55.52 -8.27 -36.55
N SER A 637 -54.44 -7.50 -36.45
CA SER A 637 -54.40 -6.06 -36.73
C SER A 637 -54.58 -5.72 -38.21
N PHE A 638 -54.28 -6.67 -39.11
CA PHE A 638 -54.53 -6.57 -40.55
C PHE A 638 -55.66 -7.52 -40.99
N PHE A 639 -55.56 -8.80 -40.62
CA PHE A 639 -56.57 -9.82 -40.88
C PHE A 639 -57.66 -9.79 -39.79
N THR A 640 -58.43 -8.69 -39.79
CA THR A 640 -59.34 -8.27 -38.70
C THR A 640 -60.65 -9.03 -38.70
N GLU A 641 -61.25 -9.29 -39.87
CA GLU A 641 -62.55 -9.94 -40.00
C GLU A 641 -62.39 -11.46 -39.92
N ILE A 642 -63.23 -12.11 -39.10
CA ILE A 642 -63.24 -13.57 -38.92
C ILE A 642 -64.51 -14.12 -39.59
N THR A 643 -64.31 -15.13 -40.44
CA THR A 643 -65.39 -15.87 -41.10
C THR A 643 -65.84 -17.06 -40.23
N ALA A 644 -67.01 -17.63 -40.54
CA ALA A 644 -67.64 -18.66 -39.71
C ALA A 644 -66.79 -19.95 -39.57
N ASP A 645 -65.93 -20.24 -40.55
CA ASP A 645 -65.01 -21.38 -40.56
C ASP A 645 -63.60 -21.00 -40.07
N HIS A 646 -63.48 -19.89 -39.33
CA HIS A 646 -62.25 -19.35 -38.74
C HIS A 646 -61.21 -18.81 -39.73
N GLY A 647 -61.55 -18.71 -41.03
CA GLY A 647 -60.75 -17.96 -41.99
C GLY A 647 -60.74 -16.47 -41.64
N ARG A 648 -59.70 -15.75 -42.06
CA ARG A 648 -59.62 -14.29 -41.84
C ARG A 648 -59.48 -13.50 -43.13
N ILE A 649 -60.06 -12.31 -43.12
CA ILE A 649 -60.06 -11.36 -44.23
C ILE A 649 -59.27 -10.11 -43.81
N GLY A 650 -58.34 -9.68 -44.67
CA GLY A 650 -57.64 -8.40 -44.55
C GLY A 650 -58.30 -7.32 -45.40
N LYS A 651 -58.02 -6.05 -45.12
CA LYS A 651 -58.54 -4.91 -45.90
C LYS A 651 -57.41 -4.06 -46.46
N GLY A 652 -57.58 -3.62 -47.71
CA GLY A 652 -56.62 -2.77 -48.38
C GLY A 652 -55.37 -3.47 -48.85
N SER A 653 -54.39 -2.64 -49.22
CA SER A 653 -53.06 -3.07 -49.62
C SER A 653 -52.14 -3.19 -48.39
N PHE A 654 -50.82 -3.15 -48.57
CA PHE A 654 -49.87 -3.35 -47.47
C PHE A 654 -49.97 -2.28 -46.42
N ARG A 655 -49.80 -2.74 -45.20
CA ARG A 655 -49.71 -1.89 -44.04
C ARG A 655 -48.37 -2.09 -43.36
N PHE A 656 -47.61 -1.01 -43.32
CA PHE A 656 -46.47 -0.87 -42.41
C PHE A 656 -47.00 -0.48 -41.03
N ASN A 657 -46.78 -1.33 -40.02
CA ASN A 657 -47.17 -1.02 -38.63
C ASN A 657 -45.92 -0.77 -37.78
N LEU A 658 -45.54 0.50 -37.65
CA LEU A 658 -44.43 0.94 -36.81
C LEU A 658 -44.93 1.25 -35.39
N LEU A 659 -44.51 0.45 -34.43
CA LEU A 659 -44.91 0.55 -33.02
C LEU A 659 -43.88 1.34 -32.20
N LYS A 660 -44.35 2.05 -31.15
CA LYS A 660 -43.46 2.77 -30.23
C LYS A 660 -42.79 1.82 -29.24
N SER A 661 -41.46 1.84 -29.19
CA SER A 661 -40.66 1.02 -28.26
C SER A 661 -40.54 1.62 -26.86
N SER A 662 -40.64 2.95 -26.73
CA SER A 662 -40.24 3.71 -25.53
C SER A 662 -38.72 3.73 -25.23
N GLU A 663 -37.87 3.24 -26.14
CA GLU A 663 -36.40 3.18 -25.99
C GLU A 663 -35.64 4.25 -26.79
N GLY A 664 -36.37 5.29 -27.21
CA GLY A 664 -35.88 6.34 -28.11
C GLY A 664 -36.15 5.98 -29.57
N GLU A 665 -36.83 6.87 -30.28
CA GLU A 665 -37.21 6.70 -31.68
C GLU A 665 -35.97 6.72 -32.59
N LYS A 666 -35.77 5.66 -33.36
CA LYS A 666 -34.72 5.51 -34.39
C LYS A 666 -35.28 5.47 -35.80
N LEU A 667 -36.51 5.01 -35.96
CA LEU A 667 -37.26 4.99 -37.20
C LEU A 667 -38.55 5.78 -37.05
N LYS A 668 -39.03 6.35 -38.16
CA LYS A 668 -40.36 6.96 -38.24
C LYS A 668 -41.00 6.69 -39.60
N LEU A 669 -42.32 6.80 -39.63
CA LEU A 669 -43.12 6.69 -40.85
C LEU A 669 -43.67 8.06 -41.21
N ASN A 670 -43.27 8.58 -42.37
CA ASN A 670 -43.77 9.84 -42.92
C ASN A 670 -44.73 9.58 -44.09
N THR A 671 -45.65 10.48 -44.38
CA THR A 671 -46.61 10.33 -45.48
C THR A 671 -46.64 11.59 -46.35
N ILE A 672 -46.42 11.43 -47.65
CA ILE A 672 -46.43 12.51 -48.65
C ILE A 672 -47.17 12.01 -49.89
N ASN A 673 -48.21 12.72 -50.34
CA ASN A 673 -49.01 12.36 -51.53
C ASN A 673 -49.48 10.89 -51.54
N GLU A 674 -49.97 10.40 -50.39
CA GLU A 674 -50.39 9.00 -50.14
C GLU A 674 -49.28 7.94 -50.24
N PHE A 675 -48.02 8.32 -50.45
CA PHE A 675 -46.85 7.44 -50.25
C PHE A 675 -46.44 7.45 -48.79
N SER A 676 -46.04 6.29 -48.26
CA SER A 676 -45.45 6.16 -46.93
C SER A 676 -43.95 5.91 -47.03
N PHE A 677 -43.19 6.68 -46.27
CA PHE A 677 -41.73 6.67 -46.25
C PHE A 677 -41.28 6.18 -44.88
N LEU A 678 -40.65 5.01 -44.84
CA LEU A 678 -39.94 4.55 -43.67
C LEU A 678 -38.53 5.14 -43.68
N GLU A 679 -38.24 6.00 -42.72
CA GLU A 679 -37.00 6.75 -42.65
C GLU A 679 -36.41 6.73 -41.24
N SER A 680 -35.13 7.10 -41.13
CA SER A 680 -34.50 7.33 -39.82
C SER A 680 -35.18 8.50 -39.09
N ALA A 681 -35.15 8.49 -37.76
CA ALA A 681 -35.78 9.51 -36.94
C ALA A 681 -35.28 10.94 -37.27
N ASP A 682 -34.01 11.07 -37.67
CA ASP A 682 -33.39 12.32 -38.10
C ASP A 682 -33.63 12.68 -39.59
N SER A 683 -34.43 11.89 -40.32
CA SER A 683 -34.75 12.04 -41.75
C SER A 683 -33.52 12.02 -42.68
N LYS A 684 -32.39 11.44 -42.26
CA LYS A 684 -31.19 11.34 -43.12
C LYS A 684 -31.14 10.10 -43.98
N ILE A 685 -31.80 9.01 -43.57
CA ILE A 685 -31.75 7.72 -44.26
C ILE A 685 -33.16 7.29 -44.64
N LEU A 686 -33.36 6.95 -45.92
CA LEU A 686 -34.60 6.34 -46.41
C LEU A 686 -34.42 4.83 -46.52
N TYR A 687 -35.27 4.06 -45.83
CA TYR A 687 -35.19 2.60 -45.80
C TYR A 687 -36.16 1.94 -46.78
N LYS A 688 -37.40 2.43 -46.88
CA LYS A 688 -38.40 1.91 -47.82
C LYS A 688 -39.46 2.95 -48.13
N VAL A 689 -39.91 2.99 -49.38
CA VAL A 689 -41.12 3.70 -49.81
C VAL A 689 -42.18 2.67 -50.18
N VAL A 690 -43.41 2.92 -49.78
CA VAL A 690 -44.59 2.18 -50.23
C VAL A 690 -45.65 3.16 -50.69
N ASP A 691 -46.31 2.85 -51.78
CA ASP A 691 -47.44 3.60 -52.33
C ASP A 691 -48.78 3.12 -51.71
N ASN A 692 -49.89 3.44 -52.35
CA ASN A 692 -51.24 2.90 -52.13
C ASN A 692 -51.97 3.00 -53.47
N LYS A 693 -53.13 2.33 -53.64
CA LYS A 693 -53.93 2.43 -54.89
C LYS A 693 -54.24 3.88 -55.29
N ASN A 694 -54.43 4.75 -54.30
CA ASN A 694 -54.76 6.17 -54.49
C ASN A 694 -53.53 7.08 -54.64
N SER A 695 -52.31 6.54 -54.56
CA SER A 695 -51.09 7.32 -54.76
C SER A 695 -50.98 7.83 -56.19
N SER A 696 -50.34 8.99 -56.36
CA SER A 696 -50.03 9.52 -57.68
C SER A 696 -49.19 8.51 -58.47
N THR A 697 -49.54 8.30 -59.74
CA THR A 697 -48.69 7.53 -60.67
C THR A 697 -47.47 8.35 -61.15
N GLU A 698 -47.42 9.64 -60.82
CA GLU A 698 -46.28 10.53 -61.08
C GLU A 698 -45.58 10.89 -59.77
N PHE A 699 -44.28 10.59 -59.68
CA PHE A 699 -43.44 10.90 -58.53
C PHE A 699 -42.48 12.05 -58.86
N ASN A 700 -42.69 13.20 -58.24
CA ASN A 700 -41.89 14.43 -58.45
C ASN A 700 -41.67 15.16 -57.12
N ASN A 701 -41.19 14.45 -56.10
CA ASN A 701 -40.87 15.03 -54.80
C ASN A 701 -39.36 15.22 -54.66
N GLU A 702 -38.93 16.36 -54.12
CA GLU A 702 -37.56 16.54 -53.68
C GLU A 702 -37.30 15.74 -52.40
N LEU A 703 -36.32 14.85 -52.44
CA LEU A 703 -35.94 13.99 -51.33
C LEU A 703 -34.66 14.48 -50.68
N GLN A 704 -34.75 14.76 -49.38
CA GLN A 704 -33.68 15.40 -48.59
C GLN A 704 -32.74 14.39 -47.90
N TYR A 705 -32.77 13.11 -48.31
CA TYR A 705 -32.00 12.05 -47.66
C TYR A 705 -30.51 12.08 -48.04
N GLU A 706 -29.64 11.85 -47.06
CA GLU A 706 -28.20 11.68 -47.25
C GLU A 706 -27.83 10.26 -47.74
N LYS A 707 -28.69 9.28 -47.45
CA LYS A 707 -28.57 7.87 -47.83
C LYS A 707 -29.93 7.27 -48.18
N ILE A 708 -29.97 6.41 -49.19
CA ILE A 708 -31.15 5.64 -49.57
C ILE A 708 -30.75 4.16 -49.62
N SER A 709 -31.46 3.32 -48.87
CA SER A 709 -31.20 1.88 -48.85
C SER A 709 -31.51 1.21 -50.19
N LYS A 710 -30.83 0.10 -50.46
CA LYS A 710 -31.10 -0.73 -51.64
C LYS A 710 -32.59 -1.10 -51.65
N ASN A 711 -33.19 -1.03 -52.83
CA ASN A 711 -34.59 -1.42 -53.04
C ASN A 711 -35.62 -0.59 -52.28
N ALA A 712 -35.25 0.60 -51.78
CA ALA A 712 -36.19 1.53 -51.16
C ALA A 712 -37.37 1.89 -52.09
N PHE A 713 -37.12 2.05 -53.40
CA PHE A 713 -38.11 2.39 -54.42
C PHE A 713 -38.68 1.19 -55.17
N SER A 714 -38.17 -0.01 -54.93
CA SER A 714 -38.56 -1.19 -55.69
C SER A 714 -40.04 -1.53 -55.51
N GLY A 715 -40.70 -1.89 -56.63
CA GLY A 715 -42.08 -2.37 -56.66
C GLY A 715 -43.18 -1.31 -56.59
N LEU A 716 -42.89 -0.01 -56.66
CA LEU A 716 -43.92 1.04 -56.65
C LEU A 716 -44.75 1.04 -57.94
N ASN A 717 -46.05 1.34 -57.83
CA ASN A 717 -47.00 1.49 -58.94
C ASN A 717 -46.92 2.87 -59.62
N ILE A 718 -45.71 3.41 -59.79
CA ILE A 718 -45.51 4.70 -60.48
C ILE A 718 -45.29 4.47 -61.99
N GLU A 719 -45.85 5.36 -62.80
CA GLU A 719 -45.66 5.40 -64.26
C GLU A 719 -44.59 6.42 -64.66
N LYS A 720 -44.42 7.49 -63.89
CA LYS A 720 -43.43 8.53 -64.16
C LYS A 720 -42.65 8.91 -62.92
N ILE A 721 -41.35 9.13 -63.06
CA ILE A 721 -40.50 9.64 -61.99
C ILE A 721 -39.62 10.79 -62.47
N ASN A 722 -39.64 11.90 -61.74
CA ASN A 722 -38.67 12.97 -61.84
C ASN A 722 -37.84 12.96 -60.55
N LEU A 723 -36.63 12.41 -60.64
CA LEU A 723 -35.78 12.23 -59.47
C LEU A 723 -35.13 13.55 -59.05
N HIS A 724 -35.19 13.81 -57.74
CA HIS A 724 -34.56 14.97 -57.13
C HIS A 724 -33.95 14.56 -55.78
N LEU A 725 -32.68 14.18 -55.79
CA LEU A 725 -31.92 13.69 -54.63
C LEU A 725 -30.76 14.64 -54.27
N SER A 726 -31.07 15.86 -53.85
CA SER A 726 -30.07 16.95 -53.72
C SER A 726 -29.04 16.74 -52.61
N LYS A 727 -29.36 15.94 -51.59
CA LYS A 727 -28.49 15.67 -50.43
C LYS A 727 -27.82 14.30 -50.44
N LEU A 728 -28.10 13.45 -51.43
CA LEU A 728 -27.57 12.09 -51.47
C LEU A 728 -26.04 12.11 -51.59
N LYS A 729 -25.35 11.56 -50.58
CA LYS A 729 -23.89 11.53 -50.51
C LYS A 729 -23.30 10.71 -51.66
N HIS A 730 -22.21 11.20 -52.25
CA HIS A 730 -21.53 10.57 -53.39
C HIS A 730 -21.27 9.07 -53.19
N ASP A 731 -20.73 8.66 -52.03
CA ASP A 731 -20.41 7.26 -51.75
C ASP A 731 -21.63 6.35 -51.58
N GLU A 732 -22.81 6.92 -51.36
CA GLU A 732 -24.09 6.22 -51.23
C GLU A 732 -24.85 6.15 -52.57
N GLN A 733 -24.53 7.01 -53.54
CA GLN A 733 -25.23 7.04 -54.84
C GLN A 733 -25.10 5.73 -55.61
N LYS A 734 -23.97 5.02 -55.49
CA LYS A 734 -23.75 3.72 -56.15
C LYS A 734 -24.71 2.62 -55.68
N ASN A 735 -25.33 2.79 -54.52
CA ASN A 735 -26.28 1.84 -53.94
C ASN A 735 -27.73 2.12 -54.39
N PHE A 736 -27.98 3.26 -55.05
CA PHE A 736 -29.30 3.65 -55.50
C PHE A 736 -29.63 2.99 -56.85
N ILE A 737 -30.63 2.12 -56.84
CA ILE A 737 -31.08 1.36 -58.01
C ILE A 737 -32.60 1.42 -58.06
N LEU A 738 -33.15 1.76 -59.23
CA LEU A 738 -34.55 1.54 -59.58
C LEU A 738 -34.67 0.12 -60.13
N GLU A 739 -35.30 -0.76 -59.35
CA GLU A 739 -35.46 -2.18 -59.69
C GLU A 739 -36.93 -2.59 -59.65
N ARG A 740 -37.34 -3.50 -60.55
CA ARG A 740 -38.67 -4.16 -60.57
C ARG A 740 -39.86 -3.20 -60.70
N MET A 741 -39.65 -2.10 -61.41
CA MET A 741 -40.64 -1.04 -61.61
C MET A 741 -41.51 -1.31 -62.84
N LYS A 742 -42.35 -2.34 -62.79
CA LYS A 742 -43.07 -2.91 -63.95
C LYS A 742 -44.01 -1.95 -64.70
N LYS A 743 -44.40 -0.82 -64.10
CA LYS A 743 -45.25 0.20 -64.75
C LYS A 743 -44.52 1.50 -65.08
N LEU A 744 -43.24 1.60 -64.73
CA LEU A 744 -42.47 2.82 -64.93
C LEU A 744 -42.18 3.01 -66.42
N LYS A 745 -42.79 4.04 -67.01
CA LYS A 745 -42.70 4.40 -68.43
C LYS A 745 -41.78 5.59 -68.67
N GLU A 746 -41.68 6.53 -67.73
CA GLU A 746 -40.92 7.77 -67.92
C GLU A 746 -39.96 8.05 -66.75
N ILE A 747 -38.69 8.30 -67.05
CA ILE A 747 -37.67 8.71 -66.08
C ILE A 747 -37.07 10.05 -66.50
N LYS A 748 -37.15 11.04 -65.61
CA LYS A 748 -36.49 12.35 -65.72
C LYS A 748 -35.46 12.48 -64.61
N LEU A 749 -34.24 12.86 -65.00
CA LEU A 749 -33.10 13.03 -64.11
C LEU A 749 -32.58 14.48 -64.09
N THR A 750 -33.39 15.43 -64.57
CA THR A 750 -32.98 16.81 -64.87
C THR A 750 -32.49 17.61 -63.66
N ASN A 751 -32.74 17.14 -62.44
CA ASN A 751 -32.27 17.77 -61.19
C ASN A 751 -30.89 17.29 -60.75
N HIS A 752 -30.25 16.42 -61.53
CA HIS A 752 -28.90 15.90 -61.28
C HIS A 752 -27.90 16.42 -62.31
N LYS A 753 -26.62 16.07 -62.13
CA LYS A 753 -25.57 16.26 -63.14
C LYS A 753 -25.04 14.91 -63.57
N PHE A 754 -24.85 14.72 -64.88
CA PHE A 754 -24.55 13.41 -65.45
C PHE A 754 -23.26 12.79 -64.89
N ASP A 755 -22.22 13.60 -64.73
CA ASP A 755 -20.89 13.24 -64.25
C ASP A 755 -20.77 13.16 -62.71
N GLN A 756 -21.82 13.52 -61.98
CA GLN A 756 -21.84 13.53 -60.53
C GLN A 756 -22.79 12.47 -59.95
N PHE A 757 -23.39 11.63 -60.80
CA PHE A 757 -24.35 10.61 -60.39
C PHE A 757 -24.18 9.34 -61.24
N PRO A 758 -24.15 8.13 -60.63
CA PRO A 758 -23.76 6.90 -61.30
C PRO A 758 -24.87 6.31 -62.19
N MET A 759 -25.10 6.91 -63.36
CA MET A 759 -26.20 6.54 -64.27
C MET A 759 -26.19 5.07 -64.72
N ARG A 760 -25.01 4.45 -64.82
CA ARG A 760 -24.85 3.06 -65.27
C ARG A 760 -25.53 2.03 -64.36
N PHE A 761 -25.68 2.31 -63.08
CA PHE A 761 -26.25 1.37 -62.09
C PHE A 761 -27.70 1.67 -61.74
N LEU A 762 -28.27 2.71 -62.35
CA LEU A 762 -29.56 3.24 -61.96
C LEU A 762 -30.73 2.31 -62.29
N LEU A 763 -30.67 1.56 -63.39
CA LEU A 763 -31.80 0.78 -63.91
C LEU A 763 -31.47 -0.71 -63.88
N ASN A 764 -32.37 -1.51 -63.29
CA ASN A 764 -32.30 -2.96 -63.30
C ASN A 764 -33.70 -3.57 -63.43
N ASP A 765 -33.90 -4.52 -64.34
CA ASP A 765 -35.18 -5.20 -64.56
C ASP A 765 -36.39 -4.26 -64.78
N ILE A 766 -36.21 -3.25 -65.64
CA ILE A 766 -37.29 -2.34 -66.07
C ILE A 766 -37.61 -2.62 -67.54
N THR A 767 -38.76 -3.23 -67.80
CA THR A 767 -39.19 -3.66 -69.14
C THR A 767 -40.23 -2.74 -69.78
N SER A 768 -40.85 -1.85 -69.00
CA SER A 768 -41.93 -0.95 -69.43
C SER A 768 -41.45 0.44 -69.86
N LEU A 769 -40.14 0.70 -69.86
CA LEU A 769 -39.60 2.05 -70.03
C LEU A 769 -39.87 2.54 -71.47
N GLU A 770 -40.60 3.64 -71.59
CA GLU A 770 -40.86 4.31 -72.87
C GLU A 770 -39.85 5.43 -73.09
N THR A 771 -39.63 6.30 -72.09
CA THR A 771 -38.80 7.50 -72.22
C THR A 771 -37.82 7.67 -71.05
N ILE A 772 -36.56 8.01 -71.35
CA ILE A 772 -35.58 8.46 -70.36
C ILE A 772 -34.93 9.79 -70.77
N THR A 773 -34.85 10.72 -69.83
CA THR A 773 -34.21 12.04 -70.01
C THR A 773 -33.04 12.19 -69.04
N PHE A 774 -31.82 12.14 -69.58
CA PHE A 774 -30.59 12.39 -68.83
C PHE A 774 -30.36 13.89 -68.59
N PRO A 775 -29.70 14.28 -67.49
CA PRO A 775 -29.32 15.67 -67.27
C PRO A 775 -28.07 16.05 -68.05
N ASP A 776 -27.78 17.35 -68.14
CA ASP A 776 -26.50 17.84 -68.65
C ASP A 776 -25.32 17.51 -67.72
N PHE A 777 -24.11 17.53 -68.27
CA PHE A 777 -22.86 17.49 -67.50
C PHE A 777 -22.71 18.75 -66.64
N SER A 778 -21.93 18.66 -65.55
CA SER A 778 -21.74 19.75 -64.58
C SER A 778 -21.05 21.00 -65.14
N SER A 779 -20.25 20.85 -66.19
CA SER A 779 -19.51 21.93 -66.84
C SER A 779 -19.43 21.74 -68.36
N ASP A 780 -19.39 22.85 -69.10
CA ASP A 780 -19.13 22.84 -70.54
C ASP A 780 -17.63 22.77 -70.87
N SER A 781 -16.74 23.03 -69.90
CA SER A 781 -15.29 23.04 -70.11
C SER A 781 -14.63 21.66 -69.98
N SER A 782 -15.30 20.69 -69.36
CA SER A 782 -14.82 19.31 -69.18
C SER A 782 -14.86 18.49 -70.47
N SER A 783 -14.31 17.27 -70.43
CA SER A 783 -14.29 16.36 -71.57
C SER A 783 -15.68 15.87 -72.01
N ASN A 784 -16.69 15.89 -71.12
CA ASN A 784 -18.10 15.55 -71.37
C ASN A 784 -18.27 14.29 -72.24
N ILE A 785 -17.63 13.22 -71.77
CA ILE A 785 -17.65 11.92 -72.43
C ILE A 785 -18.84 11.14 -71.88
N LEU A 786 -19.79 10.85 -72.77
CA LEU A 786 -20.92 9.99 -72.48
C LEU A 786 -20.45 8.53 -72.53
N ASP A 787 -20.25 7.92 -71.37
CA ASP A 787 -19.78 6.54 -71.21
C ASP A 787 -20.66 5.79 -70.20
N PHE A 788 -21.72 5.14 -70.70
CA PHE A 788 -22.62 4.33 -69.89
C PHE A 788 -23.24 3.20 -70.73
N GLY A 789 -23.72 2.17 -70.05
CA GLY A 789 -24.52 1.09 -70.66
C GLY A 789 -25.95 1.15 -70.12
N LEU A 790 -26.93 1.14 -71.02
CA LEU A 790 -28.34 1.01 -70.65
C LEU A 790 -28.72 -0.46 -70.54
N ASN A 791 -28.98 -0.91 -69.31
CA ASN A 791 -29.57 -2.22 -69.06
C ASN A 791 -31.10 -2.09 -69.12
N GLY A 792 -31.68 -2.14 -70.32
CA GLY A 792 -33.14 -2.08 -70.55
C GLY A 792 -33.50 -1.60 -71.95
N LYS A 793 -34.70 -1.94 -72.44
CA LYS A 793 -35.24 -1.38 -73.69
C LYS A 793 -35.98 -0.08 -73.36
N SER A 794 -35.61 1.04 -73.97
CA SER A 794 -36.40 2.27 -73.97
C SER A 794 -36.89 2.59 -75.37
N GLN A 795 -38.05 3.20 -75.55
CA GLN A 795 -38.45 3.65 -76.90
C GLN A 795 -37.73 4.94 -77.30
N LYS A 796 -37.52 5.85 -76.34
CA LYS A 796 -37.01 7.20 -76.56
C LYS A 796 -35.98 7.60 -75.50
N ILE A 797 -34.90 8.24 -75.93
CA ILE A 797 -33.84 8.76 -75.05
C ILE A 797 -33.55 10.22 -75.38
N ASN A 798 -33.40 11.04 -74.34
CA ASN A 798 -32.80 12.36 -74.40
C ASN A 798 -31.43 12.34 -73.71
N LEU A 799 -30.37 12.62 -74.47
CA LEU A 799 -28.98 12.63 -74.03
C LEU A 799 -28.57 14.00 -73.43
N PRO A 800 -27.48 14.09 -72.65
CA PRO A 800 -26.94 15.38 -72.18
C PRO A 800 -26.57 16.28 -73.38
N THR A 801 -27.09 17.50 -73.45
CA THR A 801 -26.94 18.41 -74.61
C THR A 801 -25.50 18.89 -74.83
N ASN A 802 -24.72 19.00 -73.75
CA ASN A 802 -23.31 19.37 -73.79
C ASN A 802 -22.34 18.19 -73.93
N THR A 803 -22.82 17.03 -74.40
CA THR A 803 -21.99 15.86 -74.75
C THR A 803 -20.98 16.21 -75.86
N LYS A 804 -19.70 15.87 -75.65
CA LYS A 804 -18.61 16.07 -76.64
C LYS A 804 -18.18 14.77 -77.31
N GLU A 805 -18.20 13.67 -76.58
CA GLU A 805 -17.84 12.35 -77.10
C GLU A 805 -18.84 11.31 -76.64
N ILE A 806 -19.18 10.36 -77.51
CA ILE A 806 -20.01 9.21 -77.15
C ILE A 806 -19.13 7.96 -77.19
N LYS A 807 -18.90 7.36 -76.01
CA LYS A 807 -18.32 6.02 -75.81
C LYS A 807 -19.35 5.01 -75.33
N ALA A 808 -20.50 5.50 -74.88
CA ALA A 808 -21.60 4.72 -74.36
C ALA A 808 -22.02 3.66 -75.37
N LYS A 809 -22.27 2.45 -74.86
CA LYS A 809 -22.93 1.41 -75.64
C LYS A 809 -24.43 1.64 -75.54
N ILE A 810 -24.95 2.53 -76.37
CA ILE A 810 -26.39 2.79 -76.45
C ILE A 810 -27.00 1.63 -77.22
N ILE A 811 -27.59 0.66 -76.50
CA ILE A 811 -28.23 -0.54 -77.05
C ILE A 811 -29.74 -0.42 -76.83
N ALA A 812 -30.52 -0.95 -77.78
CA ALA A 812 -31.93 -1.25 -77.60
C ALA A 812 -32.81 -0.03 -77.28
N THR A 813 -32.51 1.11 -77.89
CA THR A 813 -33.49 2.19 -78.02
C THR A 813 -34.04 2.26 -79.43
N ASP A 814 -35.33 2.59 -79.57
CA ASP A 814 -35.94 2.76 -80.89
C ASP A 814 -35.62 4.16 -81.48
N ASN A 815 -35.37 5.17 -80.62
CA ASN A 815 -35.06 6.54 -81.04
C ASN A 815 -34.21 7.33 -80.01
N ILE A 816 -33.48 8.35 -80.50
CA ILE A 816 -32.84 9.41 -79.68
C ILE A 816 -33.41 10.75 -80.13
N GLU A 817 -34.17 11.42 -79.26
CA GLU A 817 -35.00 12.57 -79.66
C GLU A 817 -34.19 13.85 -79.88
N ASN A 818 -33.16 14.08 -79.08
CA ASN A 818 -32.40 15.34 -79.07
C ASN A 818 -31.02 15.26 -79.76
N LEU A 819 -30.84 14.33 -80.70
CA LEU A 819 -29.54 14.10 -81.34
C LEU A 819 -29.02 15.36 -82.07
N LYS A 820 -29.91 16.13 -82.70
CA LYS A 820 -29.58 17.41 -83.35
C LYS A 820 -29.16 18.50 -82.38
N ASP A 821 -29.58 18.39 -81.12
CA ASP A 821 -29.35 19.39 -80.10
C ASP A 821 -27.99 19.22 -79.41
N LEU A 822 -27.22 18.18 -79.77
CA LEU A 822 -25.87 17.92 -79.26
C LEU A 822 -24.84 18.85 -79.92
N LYS A 823 -24.93 20.16 -79.68
CA LYS A 823 -24.11 21.20 -80.31
C LYS A 823 -22.62 21.14 -79.96
N GLN A 824 -22.22 20.26 -79.04
CA GLN A 824 -20.83 20.04 -78.65
C GLN A 824 -20.26 18.70 -79.13
N LEU A 825 -21.05 17.82 -79.75
CA LEU A 825 -20.62 16.49 -80.14
C LEU A 825 -19.54 16.54 -81.23
N ARG A 826 -18.37 15.94 -80.94
CA ARG A 826 -17.19 15.90 -81.83
C ARG A 826 -16.82 14.48 -82.26
N ILE A 827 -16.97 13.47 -81.41
CA ILE A 827 -16.45 12.12 -81.68
C ILE A 827 -17.49 11.05 -81.35
N LEU A 828 -17.71 10.14 -82.30
CA LEU A 828 -18.39 8.87 -82.07
C LEU A 828 -17.35 7.76 -81.94
N HIS A 829 -17.27 7.12 -80.78
CA HIS A 829 -16.37 5.98 -80.57
C HIS A 829 -17.03 4.66 -81.01
N ASN A 830 -16.25 3.58 -80.91
CA ASN A 830 -16.72 2.23 -81.17
C ASN A 830 -17.97 1.92 -80.34
N ASN A 831 -18.99 1.33 -80.99
CA ASN A 831 -20.26 0.90 -80.40
C ASN A 831 -21.11 2.05 -79.82
N SER A 832 -20.97 3.28 -80.32
CA SER A 832 -21.78 4.43 -79.89
C SER A 832 -23.30 4.21 -80.09
N PHE A 833 -23.70 3.66 -81.23
CA PHE A 833 -25.10 3.45 -81.62
C PHE A 833 -25.30 2.01 -82.12
N VAL A 834 -25.63 1.09 -81.21
CA VAL A 834 -25.70 -0.34 -81.53
C VAL A 834 -27.13 -0.84 -81.70
N ASN A 835 -27.39 -1.59 -82.78
CA ASN A 835 -28.66 -2.29 -83.02
C ASN A 835 -29.88 -1.37 -83.17
N PHE A 836 -29.71 -0.20 -83.81
CA PHE A 836 -30.83 0.67 -84.18
C PHE A 836 -31.51 0.17 -85.45
N LYS A 837 -32.84 0.23 -85.49
CA LYS A 837 -33.67 -0.20 -86.63
C LYS A 837 -34.85 0.73 -86.83
N ASN A 838 -35.33 0.86 -88.08
CA ASN A 838 -36.52 1.66 -88.41
C ASN A 838 -36.48 3.10 -87.89
N THR A 839 -35.32 3.76 -87.99
CA THR A 839 -35.06 5.04 -87.30
C THR A 839 -34.16 5.97 -88.11
N THR A 840 -34.04 7.22 -87.66
CA THR A 840 -33.15 8.22 -88.27
C THR A 840 -32.20 8.77 -87.22
N LEU A 841 -30.90 8.59 -87.44
CA LEU A 841 -29.82 9.15 -86.65
C LEU A 841 -29.33 10.42 -87.36
N ASP A 842 -29.89 11.57 -86.97
CA ASP A 842 -29.59 12.87 -87.58
C ASP A 842 -28.56 13.68 -86.79
N PHE A 843 -27.33 13.73 -87.30
CA PHE A 843 -26.21 14.51 -86.77
C PHE A 843 -25.99 15.82 -87.54
N SER A 844 -26.90 16.23 -88.44
CA SER A 844 -26.67 17.34 -89.38
C SER A 844 -26.36 18.68 -88.73
N GLU A 845 -26.78 18.89 -87.48
CA GLU A 845 -26.52 20.12 -86.72
C GLU A 845 -25.46 19.95 -85.61
N CYS A 846 -24.81 18.77 -85.56
CA CYS A 846 -23.70 18.48 -84.64
C CYS A 846 -22.38 18.91 -85.28
N PRO A 847 -21.39 19.42 -84.53
CA PRO A 847 -20.05 19.69 -85.06
C PRO A 847 -19.19 18.41 -85.09
N LEU A 848 -19.76 17.30 -85.54
CA LEU A 848 -19.12 15.98 -85.50
C LEU A 848 -17.87 15.97 -86.38
N GLU A 849 -16.73 15.56 -85.85
CA GLU A 849 -15.42 15.58 -86.52
C GLU A 849 -14.89 14.18 -86.85
N GLU A 850 -15.14 13.18 -85.98
CA GLU A 850 -14.61 11.83 -86.12
C GLU A 850 -15.65 10.73 -85.85
N ILE A 851 -15.69 9.72 -86.71
CA ILE A 851 -16.49 8.50 -86.55
C ILE A 851 -15.55 7.28 -86.54
N LYS A 852 -15.53 6.56 -85.42
CA LYS A 852 -14.65 5.41 -85.23
C LYS A 852 -15.24 4.11 -85.75
N HIS A 853 -14.37 3.10 -85.84
CA HIS A 853 -14.73 1.73 -86.18
C HIS A 853 -15.92 1.25 -85.33
N GLN A 854 -16.89 0.54 -85.94
CA GLN A 854 -18.08 0.01 -85.24
C GLN A 854 -18.99 1.06 -84.56
N ALA A 855 -18.89 2.36 -84.88
CA ALA A 855 -19.74 3.38 -84.26
C ALA A 855 -21.26 3.08 -84.40
N PHE A 856 -21.68 2.43 -85.49
CA PHE A 856 -23.05 2.03 -85.80
C PHE A 856 -23.20 0.50 -85.96
N HIS A 857 -22.51 -0.28 -85.13
CA HIS A 857 -22.56 -1.74 -85.20
C HIS A 857 -24.01 -2.30 -85.07
N TRP A 858 -24.39 -3.28 -85.90
CA TRP A 858 -25.75 -3.85 -85.99
C TRP A 858 -26.88 -2.86 -86.34
N THR A 859 -26.57 -1.60 -86.62
CA THR A 859 -27.52 -0.58 -87.06
C THR A 859 -27.69 -0.68 -88.57
N THR A 860 -28.37 -1.74 -89.03
CA THR A 860 -28.30 -2.19 -90.42
C THR A 860 -29.65 -2.44 -91.11
N GLU A 861 -30.78 -2.07 -90.51
CA GLU A 861 -32.13 -2.37 -91.05
C GLU A 861 -33.05 -1.13 -91.03
N ASN A 862 -33.40 -0.61 -92.21
CA ASN A 862 -34.27 0.58 -92.41
C ASN A 862 -33.80 1.80 -91.58
N VAL A 863 -32.52 2.16 -91.69
CA VAL A 863 -31.92 3.26 -90.92
C VAL A 863 -31.43 4.37 -91.84
N ASN A 864 -31.73 5.62 -91.48
CA ASN A 864 -31.12 6.79 -92.10
C ASN A 864 -30.06 7.40 -91.17
N ILE A 865 -28.82 7.55 -91.63
CA ILE A 865 -27.74 8.22 -90.91
C ILE A 865 -27.43 9.53 -91.64
N ILE A 866 -27.61 10.67 -91.00
CA ILE A 866 -27.39 11.99 -91.62
C ILE A 866 -26.16 12.62 -90.95
N LEU A 867 -25.09 12.80 -91.72
CA LEU A 867 -23.81 13.32 -91.27
C LEU A 867 -23.63 14.80 -91.64
N PRO A 868 -23.03 15.62 -90.77
CA PRO A 868 -22.73 17.03 -91.05
C PRO A 868 -21.51 17.18 -91.97
N ASN A 869 -21.30 18.39 -92.49
CA ASN A 869 -20.13 18.72 -93.31
C ASN A 869 -18.82 18.82 -92.50
N THR A 870 -18.89 18.73 -91.18
CA THR A 870 -17.75 18.85 -90.27
C THR A 870 -16.96 17.55 -90.09
N VAL A 871 -17.45 16.41 -90.60
CA VAL A 871 -16.82 15.10 -90.40
C VAL A 871 -15.52 15.00 -91.20
N LYS A 872 -14.39 15.07 -90.50
CA LYS A 872 -13.05 15.03 -91.08
C LYS A 872 -12.52 13.61 -91.22
N LYS A 873 -12.79 12.73 -90.25
CA LYS A 873 -12.23 11.37 -90.21
C LYS A 873 -13.32 10.32 -90.01
N VAL A 874 -13.24 9.25 -90.80
CA VAL A 874 -14.11 8.07 -90.67
C VAL A 874 -13.26 6.81 -90.80
N GLU A 875 -13.29 5.96 -89.76
CA GLU A 875 -12.50 4.74 -89.68
C GLU A 875 -13.11 3.56 -90.47
N PRO A 876 -12.38 2.44 -90.70
CA PRO A 876 -12.92 1.28 -91.39
C PRO A 876 -14.14 0.67 -90.69
N PHE A 877 -15.07 0.12 -91.45
CA PHE A 877 -16.24 -0.65 -90.98
C PHE A 877 -17.01 0.03 -89.83
N ILE A 878 -17.53 1.24 -90.07
CA ILE A 878 -18.31 1.97 -89.07
C ILE A 878 -19.65 1.29 -88.76
N LEU A 879 -20.15 0.45 -89.66
CA LEU A 879 -21.39 -0.31 -89.49
C LEU A 879 -21.28 -1.67 -90.19
N TYR A 880 -21.81 -2.72 -89.56
CA TYR A 880 -21.98 -4.04 -90.15
C TYR A 880 -22.92 -4.91 -89.30
N PHE A 881 -23.47 -5.97 -89.89
CA PHE A 881 -24.24 -7.00 -89.17
C PHE A 881 -23.41 -8.28 -89.04
N THR A 882 -23.05 -8.90 -90.17
CA THR A 882 -22.25 -10.12 -90.25
C THR A 882 -21.19 -10.04 -91.34
N GLU A 883 -20.21 -10.93 -91.30
CA GLU A 883 -19.16 -11.05 -92.32
C GLU A 883 -19.27 -12.41 -93.01
N ALA A 884 -19.24 -12.42 -94.35
CA ALA A 884 -19.54 -13.61 -95.15
C ALA A 884 -18.41 -14.66 -95.16
N ASN A 885 -17.16 -14.25 -95.01
CA ASN A 885 -15.97 -15.08 -95.14
C ASN A 885 -15.42 -15.61 -93.81
N ASN A 886 -16.16 -15.43 -92.70
CA ASN A 886 -15.77 -15.74 -91.33
C ASN A 886 -14.42 -15.11 -90.90
N LYS A 887 -14.11 -13.92 -91.41
CA LYS A 887 -12.91 -13.11 -91.14
C LYS A 887 -13.11 -12.12 -89.99
N TYR A 888 -13.84 -12.53 -88.96
CA TYR A 888 -14.12 -11.68 -87.80
C TYR A 888 -12.86 -11.19 -87.09
N ASN A 889 -11.78 -11.96 -87.09
CA ASN A 889 -10.49 -11.53 -86.52
C ASN A 889 -9.92 -10.27 -87.19
N ILE A 890 -10.14 -10.10 -88.51
CA ILE A 890 -9.74 -8.93 -89.28
C ILE A 890 -10.76 -7.81 -89.09
N LEU A 891 -12.06 -8.14 -89.13
CA LEU A 891 -13.14 -7.18 -88.96
C LEU A 891 -13.13 -6.49 -87.59
N ASP A 892 -12.86 -7.23 -86.52
CA ASP A 892 -12.87 -6.74 -85.14
C ASP A 892 -11.58 -5.95 -84.79
N ASN A 893 -10.48 -6.17 -85.53
CA ASN A 893 -9.19 -5.50 -85.33
C ASN A 893 -8.62 -4.96 -86.67
N PRO A 894 -9.32 -4.02 -87.34
CA PRO A 894 -8.95 -3.61 -88.70
C PRO A 894 -7.61 -2.86 -88.75
N PHE A 895 -7.19 -2.24 -87.64
CA PHE A 895 -5.95 -1.47 -87.57
C PHE A 895 -4.69 -2.34 -87.57
N ASP A 896 -4.77 -3.58 -87.07
CA ASP A 896 -3.67 -4.55 -87.10
C ASP A 896 -3.58 -5.28 -88.46
N HIS A 897 -4.62 -5.14 -89.28
CA HIS A 897 -4.81 -5.88 -90.53
C HIS A 897 -5.06 -4.96 -91.74
N ILE A 898 -4.50 -3.73 -91.74
CA ILE A 898 -4.73 -2.71 -92.79
C ILE A 898 -4.56 -3.24 -94.22
N ASN A 899 -3.57 -4.11 -94.46
CA ASN A 899 -3.29 -4.67 -95.78
C ASN A 899 -4.20 -5.86 -96.16
N GLN A 900 -5.11 -6.28 -95.28
CA GLN A 900 -6.02 -7.41 -95.47
C GLN A 900 -7.50 -7.01 -95.46
N LEU A 901 -7.81 -5.71 -95.25
CA LEU A 901 -9.19 -5.22 -95.15
C LEU A 901 -10.03 -5.48 -96.41
N TYR A 902 -9.39 -5.61 -97.57
CA TYR A 902 -10.05 -5.96 -98.83
C TYR A 902 -10.73 -7.34 -98.82
N GLN A 903 -10.37 -8.22 -97.87
CA GLN A 903 -10.95 -9.57 -97.74
C GLN A 903 -12.31 -9.57 -97.03
N ILE A 904 -12.68 -8.46 -96.38
CA ILE A 904 -13.92 -8.34 -95.62
C ILE A 904 -15.11 -8.14 -96.55
N GLN A 905 -16.13 -8.98 -96.39
CA GLN A 905 -17.40 -8.85 -97.08
C GLN A 905 -18.56 -8.75 -96.07
N LEU A 906 -19.10 -7.54 -95.91
CA LEU A 906 -20.18 -7.25 -94.99
C LEU A 906 -21.52 -7.79 -95.52
N THR A 907 -22.37 -8.31 -94.65
CA THR A 907 -23.71 -8.83 -95.00
C THR A 907 -24.74 -8.41 -93.96
N GLY A 908 -26.03 -8.60 -94.25
CA GLY A 908 -27.13 -8.27 -93.34
C GLY A 908 -27.48 -6.77 -93.26
N ILE A 909 -27.10 -5.99 -94.27
CA ILE A 909 -27.45 -4.57 -94.41
C ILE A 909 -28.62 -4.41 -95.38
N THR A 910 -29.72 -3.84 -94.90
CA THR A 910 -31.00 -3.72 -95.63
C THR A 910 -31.54 -2.29 -95.48
N ASN A 911 -31.76 -1.61 -96.60
CA ASN A 911 -32.33 -0.25 -96.67
C ASN A 911 -31.68 0.78 -95.72
N VAL A 912 -30.35 0.77 -95.60
CA VAL A 912 -29.59 1.82 -94.90
C VAL A 912 -29.29 2.96 -95.85
N ILE A 913 -29.51 4.21 -95.41
CA ILE A 913 -29.17 5.41 -96.19
C ILE A 913 -28.21 6.27 -95.36
N ILE A 914 -27.03 6.55 -95.88
CA ILE A 914 -26.09 7.52 -95.30
C ILE A 914 -26.13 8.79 -96.14
N LYS A 915 -26.59 9.89 -95.54
CA LYS A 915 -26.62 11.22 -96.17
C LYS A 915 -25.48 12.07 -95.62
N VAL A 916 -24.70 12.69 -96.49
CA VAL A 916 -23.59 13.57 -96.09
C VAL A 916 -23.90 14.99 -96.57
N LYS A 917 -24.11 15.91 -95.62
CA LYS A 917 -24.43 17.30 -95.94
C LYS A 917 -23.19 18.07 -96.40
N GLY A 918 -23.36 18.93 -97.41
CA GLY A 918 -22.33 19.90 -97.84
C GLY A 918 -21.02 19.33 -98.38
N ILE A 919 -20.88 18.00 -98.48
CA ILE A 919 -19.70 17.31 -99.01
C ILE A 919 -20.09 16.62 -100.32
N GLN A 920 -19.36 16.92 -101.41
CA GLN A 920 -19.66 16.43 -102.76
C GLN A 920 -19.17 14.99 -103.04
N SER A 921 -18.16 14.54 -102.31
CA SER A 921 -17.52 13.23 -102.46
C SER A 921 -16.74 12.83 -101.21
N LYS A 922 -16.42 11.55 -101.03
CA LYS A 922 -15.66 11.05 -99.87
C LYS A 922 -14.36 11.85 -99.64
N PRO A 923 -14.14 12.43 -98.45
CA PRO A 923 -12.87 13.05 -98.07
C PRO A 923 -11.71 12.06 -98.06
N THR A 924 -10.48 12.54 -98.24
CA THR A 924 -9.26 11.71 -98.33
C THR A 924 -8.95 11.02 -97.01
N GLU A 925 -9.24 11.68 -95.89
CA GLU A 925 -8.97 11.22 -94.53
C GLU A 925 -9.96 10.14 -94.06
N TRP A 926 -11.04 9.89 -94.83
CA TRP A 926 -11.95 8.77 -94.58
C TRP A 926 -11.34 7.48 -95.13
N SER A 927 -11.41 6.40 -94.36
CA SER A 927 -10.97 5.08 -94.79
C SER A 927 -11.64 4.65 -96.09
N ASP A 928 -10.88 4.03 -96.99
CA ASP A 928 -11.44 3.40 -98.20
C ASP A 928 -12.35 2.20 -97.88
N TYR A 929 -12.29 1.69 -96.64
CA TYR A 929 -13.10 0.57 -96.16
C TYR A 929 -14.15 0.98 -95.12
N TRP A 930 -14.49 2.28 -95.03
CA TRP A 930 -15.38 2.80 -94.00
C TRP A 930 -16.75 2.10 -93.94
N VAL A 931 -17.32 1.73 -95.08
CA VAL A 931 -18.50 0.85 -95.20
C VAL A 931 -18.21 -0.41 -96.00
N GLY A 932 -16.97 -0.92 -95.92
CA GLY A 932 -16.55 -2.14 -96.61
C GLY A 932 -16.78 -2.08 -98.12
N GLN A 933 -17.38 -3.13 -98.69
CA GLN A 933 -17.57 -3.24 -100.14
C GLN A 933 -18.61 -2.28 -100.73
N TYR A 934 -19.35 -1.54 -99.89
CA TYR A 934 -20.41 -0.62 -100.33
C TYR A 934 -19.88 0.73 -100.82
N TRP A 935 -18.59 1.01 -100.69
CA TRP A 935 -17.98 2.20 -101.25
C TRP A 935 -16.68 1.84 -101.97
N LYS A 936 -16.55 2.30 -103.23
CA LYS A 936 -15.34 2.20 -104.05
C LYS A 936 -15.22 3.44 -104.94
N ASN A 937 -14.03 3.75 -105.45
CA ASN A 937 -13.83 4.91 -106.34
C ASN A 937 -14.70 4.87 -107.62
N ASP A 938 -15.03 3.68 -108.11
CA ASP A 938 -15.90 3.43 -109.26
C ASP A 938 -17.39 3.23 -108.88
N SER A 939 -17.71 3.18 -107.58
CA SER A 939 -19.06 3.00 -107.04
C SER A 939 -19.23 3.74 -105.70
N THR A 940 -19.49 5.04 -105.79
CA THR A 940 -19.46 5.96 -104.64
C THR A 940 -20.79 6.14 -103.92
N ASN A 941 -21.90 5.65 -104.50
CA ASN A 941 -23.27 5.84 -104.01
C ASN A 941 -23.87 4.60 -103.32
N GLY A 942 -23.09 3.53 -103.15
CA GLY A 942 -23.55 2.29 -102.55
C GLY A 942 -24.44 1.42 -103.43
N ILE A 943 -25.12 0.45 -102.81
CA ILE A 943 -25.99 -0.54 -103.43
C ILE A 943 -27.44 -0.29 -102.98
N ASN A 944 -28.31 0.04 -103.94
CA ASN A 944 -29.72 0.30 -103.67
C ASN A 944 -30.42 -0.93 -103.02
N GLY A 945 -31.31 -0.68 -102.06
CA GLY A 945 -31.95 -1.72 -101.25
C GLY A 945 -31.08 -2.34 -100.15
N GLN A 946 -29.76 -2.09 -100.16
CA GLN A 946 -28.83 -2.49 -99.10
C GLN A 946 -28.31 -1.25 -98.37
N LEU A 947 -27.26 -0.60 -98.88
CA LEU A 947 -26.68 0.62 -98.33
C LEU A 947 -26.57 1.67 -99.43
N LYS A 948 -27.29 2.78 -99.32
CA LYS A 948 -27.23 3.92 -100.24
C LYS A 948 -26.46 5.08 -99.61
N ILE A 949 -25.60 5.74 -100.37
CA ILE A 949 -24.87 6.94 -99.96
C ILE A 949 -25.35 8.13 -100.79
N GLU A 950 -25.77 9.19 -100.13
CA GLU A 950 -26.24 10.43 -100.75
C GLU A 950 -25.30 11.59 -100.39
N TRP A 951 -24.56 12.08 -101.38
CA TRP A 951 -23.64 13.21 -101.25
C TRP A 951 -24.37 14.55 -101.47
N ASN A 952 -23.81 15.62 -100.91
CA ASN A 952 -24.24 17.02 -101.06
C ASN A 952 -25.74 17.26 -100.88
N GLN A 953 -26.32 16.75 -99.80
CA GLN A 953 -27.71 17.01 -99.43
C GLN A 953 -27.84 18.36 -98.69
N SER A 954 -28.91 19.12 -98.99
CA SER A 954 -29.26 20.38 -98.31
C SER A 954 -29.79 20.17 -96.90
#